data_AF-A0A371QTF9-F1
#
_entry.id   AF-A0A371QTF9-F1
#
_cell.length_a   1.000
_cell.length_b   1.000
_cell.length_c   1.000
_cell.angle_alpha   90.00
_cell.angle_beta   90.00
_cell.angle_gamma   90.00
#
_symmetry.space_group_name_H-M   'P 1'
#
loop_
_entity.id
_entity.type
_entity.pdbx_description
1 polymer ?
#
loop_
_entity_poly.entity_id
_entity_poly.type
_entity_poly.pdbx_seq_one_letter_code
_entity_poly.pdbx_strand_id
1 'polypeptide(L)'
;MAENIRDLIRQALKKLKSQVYYDKSNTNLHLRRQLVTYLDQNGKKKLEDSVYKLLMGRDEIEPFLKKISYVVIPKRIKNGYSSEQFITNYKAEKKTVIEDINLIIDTPLEIHILSILWLMRIGYKIEKNLPNSCYGNRLLLNDEGTGIVTGRGLLKPYYRQYQLWRDQGIEEAKKELEKGNNATFVNLDISSYYYNVRLNWEELEEFVGNNERDELIHEMMFRIHQAYTRKVLKEVAEKSHSSKFEESEVILPIGLFSSYILANHYLKVFDDDVSNLVNTSYYGRYVDDIVFVLADTKTAEVSEELLIKLIETYRHDKRLINLIDNLSPNSISIIQNFSLLFKVEQDEKENTQIYKFRKQKYNLLHVQQRKVMVYEFKAGYSQSVIDKIQKDIEERSSEFRQLPTEERLDFDKEVYELLYDDSFGKPRTLKNYKENRVGLSTYLYKATSLAIWKDGTGLKNEMEKVRVFFKGSNLITYYQLWEKLFTLLVVADRKRDLASLLQSIHNEIKSLELEEPFISTRVTVQLTLSDYVRTSLAQSFALKAGILNDKWFTGRLESIYGEKSDWIRKLIKATLAIRNTWFVRSAYVTYPLLEFTNWAQSKDTSALKSLVELELDWPHLNRETFDLAKVPNPYPRFFNLYEVSHYLWLSKIIANHQSDEFRTRSFMHGFINEAIDKYIEWNNIPADELDVKEAIRDLAEEVDEHQIENPEHLQEIHIQNILPDDFEMDEEEKLKIRIGLVNMKVKWEHEAEYSLRRRPLVNLDRLDRIYRILEKFRIDELKTDLAIFPETSIPHAFTSRLLWFAKNYQFGIVFGIEHINTGTHAYNFIATVLPFKLKKRQDAIFIPRIKNHYSHEELSKIRANHVKAVNNTKHFYHLLKWRDLYFTTFYCFELADIEHRSWFRSKADLLIASELNKDVNYFSNIIDSTARDLNMYVAQVNSSEYGDNRLTRPAKTIYKNLIRLDGGENDLVIIATIDLKEFREYLEVGYEDQKDAKVYKPSPPSFDHEKVKRRIRGEWVLKSND
;
A
#
# COMPACT_ATOMS: atom_id res chain seq x y z
N MET A 1 -12.48 34.32 11.28
CA MET A 1 -11.57 34.53 10.13
C MET A 1 -12.32 34.24 8.86
N ALA A 2 -12.27 35.10 7.84
CA ALA A 2 -12.90 34.81 6.55
C ALA A 2 -12.18 33.63 5.88
N GLU A 3 -12.90 32.53 5.67
CA GLU A 3 -12.37 31.31 5.07
C GLU A 3 -11.89 31.58 3.62
N ASN A 4 -10.65 31.22 3.31
CA ASN A 4 -10.09 31.43 1.98
C ASN A 4 -10.61 30.35 1.02
N ILE A 5 -11.63 30.69 0.21
CA ILE A 5 -12.26 29.79 -0.77
C ILE A 5 -11.23 29.15 -1.72
N ARG A 6 -10.18 29.88 -2.10
CA ARG A 6 -9.14 29.31 -2.99
C ARG A 6 -8.37 28.18 -2.33
N ASP A 7 -8.18 28.23 -1.01
CA ASP A 7 -7.50 27.18 -0.28
C ASP A 7 -8.37 25.93 -0.15
N LEU A 8 -9.69 26.09 0.03
CA LEU A 8 -10.65 24.98 -0.04
C LEU A 8 -10.63 24.29 -1.41
N ILE A 9 -10.65 25.06 -2.51
CA ILE A 9 -10.58 24.49 -3.87
C ILE A 9 -9.27 23.72 -4.07
N ARG A 10 -8.14 24.27 -3.61
CA ARG A 10 -6.84 23.60 -3.66
C ARG A 10 -6.84 22.30 -2.85
N GLN A 11 -7.47 22.30 -1.68
CA GLN A 11 -7.61 21.11 -0.84
C GLN A 11 -8.49 20.05 -1.52
N ALA A 12 -9.61 20.43 -2.13
CA ALA A 12 -10.46 19.53 -2.90
C ALA A 12 -9.70 18.91 -4.08
N LEU A 13 -8.91 19.69 -4.81
CA LEU A 13 -8.04 19.18 -5.89
C LEU A 13 -6.98 18.21 -5.37
N LYS A 14 -6.36 18.48 -4.21
CA LYS A 14 -5.41 17.56 -3.54
C LYS A 14 -6.07 16.21 -3.25
N LYS A 15 -7.28 16.23 -2.66
CA LYS A 15 -8.05 15.02 -2.35
C LYS A 15 -8.43 14.26 -3.62
N LEU A 16 -8.95 14.92 -4.65
CA LEU A 16 -9.28 14.30 -5.94
C LEU A 16 -8.06 13.61 -6.58
N LYS A 17 -6.92 14.32 -6.65
CA LYS A 17 -5.67 13.75 -7.18
C LYS A 17 -5.26 12.49 -6.41
N SER A 18 -5.32 12.53 -5.08
CA SER A 18 -4.97 11.39 -4.23
C SER A 18 -5.88 10.19 -4.44
N GLN A 19 -7.20 10.41 -4.53
CA GLN A 19 -8.14 9.31 -4.77
C GLN A 19 -7.92 8.66 -6.14
N VAL A 20 -7.74 9.45 -7.20
CA VAL A 20 -7.50 8.94 -8.57
C VAL A 20 -6.15 8.23 -8.69
N TYR A 21 -5.14 8.67 -7.93
CA TYR A 21 -3.81 8.07 -7.90
C TYR A 21 -3.83 6.67 -7.24
N TYR A 22 -4.51 6.54 -6.09
CA TYR A 22 -4.60 5.27 -5.36
C TYR A 22 -5.69 4.33 -5.87
N ASP A 23 -6.50 4.72 -6.85
CA ASP A 23 -7.40 3.80 -7.55
C ASP A 23 -6.59 2.70 -8.28
N LYS A 24 -6.55 1.52 -7.66
CA LYS A 24 -5.93 0.31 -8.20
C LYS A 24 -6.92 -0.57 -8.97
N SER A 25 -8.24 -0.32 -8.88
CA SER A 25 -9.23 -1.13 -9.59
C SER A 25 -9.33 -0.75 -11.07
N ASN A 26 -8.78 0.42 -11.44
CA ASN A 26 -8.85 1.01 -12.78
C ASN A 26 -10.30 1.09 -13.28
N THR A 27 -11.24 1.30 -12.36
CA THR A 27 -12.67 1.36 -12.69
C THR A 27 -13.04 2.70 -13.31
N ASN A 28 -12.33 3.78 -12.97
CA ASN A 28 -12.50 5.09 -13.59
C ASN A 28 -11.20 5.60 -14.24
N LEU A 29 -10.67 4.82 -15.18
CA LEU A 29 -9.48 5.21 -15.95
C LEU A 29 -9.71 6.47 -16.81
N HIS A 30 -10.98 6.73 -17.15
CA HIS A 30 -11.40 7.95 -17.85
C HIS A 30 -11.08 9.21 -17.03
N LEU A 31 -11.52 9.28 -15.76
CA LEU A 31 -11.24 10.41 -14.87
C LEU A 31 -9.74 10.63 -14.70
N ARG A 32 -8.95 9.55 -14.55
CA ARG A 32 -7.49 9.66 -14.50
C ARG A 32 -6.94 10.36 -15.74
N ARG A 33 -7.32 9.91 -16.93
CA ARG A 33 -6.88 10.51 -18.18
C ARG A 33 -7.28 11.98 -18.28
N GLN A 34 -8.54 12.30 -17.96
CA GLN A 34 -9.05 13.68 -18.00
C GLN A 34 -8.24 14.58 -17.08
N LEU A 35 -8.00 14.14 -15.84
CA LEU A 35 -7.24 14.86 -14.83
C LEU A 35 -5.78 15.09 -15.26
N VAL A 36 -5.06 14.05 -15.67
CA VAL A 36 -3.63 14.21 -16.05
C VAL A 36 -3.48 15.09 -17.29
N THR A 37 -4.34 14.92 -18.30
CA THR A 37 -4.27 15.70 -19.54
C THR A 37 -4.52 17.18 -19.27
N TYR A 38 -5.51 17.48 -18.43
CA TYR A 38 -5.86 18.85 -18.10
C TYR A 38 -4.78 19.53 -17.26
N LEU A 39 -4.19 18.82 -16.29
CA LEU A 39 -3.13 19.35 -15.44
C LEU A 39 -1.81 19.58 -16.20
N ASP A 40 -1.45 18.68 -17.14
CA ASP A 40 -0.26 18.82 -17.99
C ASP A 40 -0.35 20.05 -18.91
N GLN A 41 -1.56 20.41 -19.36
CA GLN A 41 -1.82 21.62 -20.16
C GLN A 41 -1.81 22.93 -19.33
N ASN A 42 -1.20 22.92 -18.13
CA ASN A 42 -1.23 24.02 -17.16
C ASN A 42 -2.66 24.49 -16.82
N GLY A 43 -3.64 23.57 -16.91
CA GLY A 43 -5.04 23.87 -16.67
C GLY A 43 -5.37 24.18 -15.21
N LYS A 44 -4.50 23.83 -14.25
CA LYS A 44 -4.78 23.96 -12.80
C LYS A 44 -5.37 25.33 -12.42
N LYS A 45 -4.72 26.43 -12.79
CA LYS A 45 -5.19 27.78 -12.43
C LYS A 45 -6.55 28.08 -13.06
N LYS A 46 -6.78 27.65 -14.30
CA LYS A 46 -8.07 27.81 -15.00
C LYS A 46 -9.19 27.05 -14.29
N LEU A 47 -8.92 25.81 -13.85
CA LEU A 47 -9.87 25.02 -13.07
C LEU A 47 -10.17 25.67 -11.71
N GLU A 48 -9.14 26.13 -10.99
CA GLU A 48 -9.32 26.85 -9.73
C GLU A 48 -10.17 28.12 -9.92
N ASP A 49 -9.88 28.90 -10.95
CA ASP A 49 -10.62 30.13 -11.25
C ASP A 49 -12.06 29.83 -11.69
N SER A 50 -12.29 28.78 -12.48
CA SER A 50 -13.62 28.37 -12.92
C SER A 50 -14.49 27.94 -11.74
N VAL A 51 -13.97 27.07 -10.86
CA VAL A 51 -14.71 26.65 -9.66
C VAL A 51 -14.92 27.82 -8.71
N TYR A 52 -13.93 28.70 -8.55
CA TYR A 52 -14.07 29.90 -7.72
C TYR A 52 -15.22 30.80 -8.21
N LYS A 53 -15.35 31.03 -9.52
CA LYS A 53 -16.45 31.84 -10.06
C LYS A 53 -17.82 31.22 -9.82
N LEU A 54 -17.94 29.89 -9.96
CA LEU A 54 -19.17 29.15 -9.63
C LEU A 54 -19.56 29.36 -8.15
N LEU A 55 -18.61 29.18 -7.22
CA LEU A 55 -18.85 29.36 -5.79
C LEU A 55 -19.12 30.81 -5.36
N MET A 56 -18.74 31.78 -6.19
CA MET A 56 -19.02 33.20 -5.97
C MET A 56 -20.32 33.66 -6.65
N GLY A 57 -21.09 32.75 -7.26
CA GLY A 57 -22.31 33.07 -7.99
C GLY A 57 -22.08 33.95 -9.23
N ARG A 58 -20.84 33.98 -9.76
CA ARG A 58 -20.47 34.82 -10.91
C ARG A 58 -20.67 34.12 -12.26
N ASP A 59 -20.61 32.79 -12.25
CA ASP A 59 -20.84 31.95 -13.42
C ASP A 59 -21.99 30.98 -13.12
N GLU A 60 -22.79 30.66 -14.12
CA GLU A 60 -23.86 29.65 -14.05
C GLU A 60 -23.31 28.23 -14.21
N ILE A 61 -23.97 27.24 -13.58
CA ILE A 61 -23.58 25.82 -13.68
C ILE A 61 -24.08 25.15 -14.97
N GLU A 62 -25.09 25.74 -15.63
CA GLU A 62 -25.77 25.26 -16.85
C GLU A 62 -24.83 24.76 -17.95
N PRO A 63 -23.73 25.47 -18.30
CA PRO A 63 -22.80 25.00 -19.33
C PRO A 63 -22.07 23.71 -18.96
N PHE A 64 -21.89 23.45 -17.66
CA PHE A 64 -21.27 22.23 -17.15
C PHE A 64 -22.29 21.08 -17.08
N LEU A 65 -23.53 21.36 -16.69
CA LEU A 65 -24.62 20.36 -16.67
C LEU A 65 -24.86 19.76 -18.06
N LYS A 66 -24.81 20.58 -19.12
CA LYS A 66 -24.96 20.13 -20.52
C LYS A 66 -23.86 19.16 -20.97
N LYS A 67 -22.72 19.14 -20.28
CA LYS A 67 -21.58 18.24 -20.57
C LYS A 67 -21.63 16.94 -19.78
N ILE A 68 -22.59 16.76 -18.86
CA ILE A 68 -22.76 15.52 -18.12
C ILE A 68 -23.15 14.40 -19.09
N SER A 69 -22.44 13.30 -19.00
CA SER A 69 -22.61 12.09 -19.79
C SER A 69 -22.19 10.87 -18.96
N TYR A 70 -22.01 9.74 -19.63
CA TYR A 70 -21.44 8.54 -19.03
C TYR A 70 -20.57 7.80 -20.05
N VAL A 71 -19.59 7.06 -19.55
CA VAL A 71 -18.90 6.01 -20.29
C VAL A 71 -19.50 4.65 -19.93
N VAL A 72 -19.51 3.73 -20.89
CA VAL A 72 -20.09 2.40 -20.73
C VAL A 72 -18.97 1.38 -20.61
N ILE A 73 -18.94 0.64 -19.51
CA ILE A 73 -17.96 -0.41 -19.25
C ILE A 73 -18.62 -1.80 -19.20
N PRO A 74 -17.92 -2.87 -19.65
CA PRO A 74 -18.42 -4.24 -19.47
C PRO A 74 -18.52 -4.60 -17.98
N LYS A 75 -19.62 -5.24 -17.57
CA LYS A 75 -19.82 -5.77 -16.21
C LYS A 75 -19.85 -7.29 -16.17
N ARG A 76 -20.60 -7.93 -17.08
CA ARG A 76 -20.71 -9.39 -17.18
C ARG A 76 -20.57 -9.84 -18.63
N ILE A 77 -19.76 -10.87 -18.86
CA ILE A 77 -19.53 -11.47 -20.17
C ILE A 77 -20.13 -12.86 -20.16
N LYS A 78 -20.75 -13.23 -21.28
CA LYS A 78 -21.39 -14.53 -21.45
C LYS A 78 -20.34 -15.63 -21.43
N ASN A 79 -20.46 -16.54 -20.47
CA ASN A 79 -19.63 -17.73 -20.47
C ASN A 79 -20.15 -18.69 -21.56
N GLY A 80 -19.23 -19.36 -22.26
CA GLY A 80 -19.58 -20.44 -23.17
C GLY A 80 -20.35 -21.54 -22.43
N TYR A 81 -21.13 -22.35 -23.17
CA TYR A 81 -21.96 -23.43 -22.63
C TYR A 81 -21.25 -24.24 -21.53
N SER A 82 -21.67 -24.06 -20.28
CA SER A 82 -21.40 -25.02 -19.21
C SER A 82 -22.65 -25.86 -19.05
N SER A 83 -22.66 -27.08 -19.58
CA SER A 83 -23.56 -28.09 -19.03
C SER A 83 -22.94 -28.59 -17.72
N GLU A 84 -23.75 -29.15 -16.81
CA GLU A 84 -23.25 -29.75 -15.56
C GLU A 84 -22.25 -30.90 -15.79
N GLN A 85 -22.15 -31.42 -17.02
CA GLN A 85 -21.31 -32.58 -17.37
C GLN A 85 -20.04 -32.20 -18.17
N PHE A 86 -19.94 -30.97 -18.69
CA PHE A 86 -18.81 -30.55 -19.52
C PHE A 86 -18.07 -29.37 -18.91
N ILE A 87 -16.86 -29.63 -18.42
CA ILE A 87 -15.90 -28.60 -17.98
C ILE A 87 -14.89 -28.40 -19.11
N THR A 88 -14.79 -27.19 -19.64
CA THR A 88 -13.89 -26.88 -20.76
C THR A 88 -13.10 -25.59 -20.54
N ASN A 89 -11.86 -25.58 -21.04
CA ASN A 89 -11.02 -24.39 -21.13
C ASN A 89 -11.10 -23.70 -22.51
N TYR A 90 -11.92 -24.22 -23.45
CA TYR A 90 -12.14 -23.61 -24.76
C TYR A 90 -13.07 -22.40 -24.61
N LYS A 91 -12.47 -21.20 -24.55
CA LYS A 91 -13.19 -19.92 -24.62
C LYS A 91 -13.24 -19.33 -26.02
N ALA A 92 -12.55 -19.94 -26.96
CA ALA A 92 -12.30 -19.43 -28.29
C ALA A 92 -13.05 -20.28 -29.33
N GLU A 93 -14.19 -19.79 -29.78
CA GLU A 93 -14.84 -20.13 -31.06
C GLU A 93 -16.08 -19.25 -31.35
N LYS A 94 -16.60 -18.54 -30.35
CA LYS A 94 -17.65 -17.50 -30.51
C LYS A 94 -17.10 -16.10 -30.18
N LYS A 95 -17.65 -15.08 -30.83
CA LYS A 95 -17.39 -13.66 -30.51
C LYS A 95 -17.71 -13.38 -29.05
N THR A 96 -16.97 -12.48 -28.40
CA THR A 96 -17.29 -12.06 -27.03
C THR A 96 -18.64 -11.35 -26.99
N VAL A 97 -19.56 -11.84 -26.16
CA VAL A 97 -20.88 -11.24 -25.91
C VAL A 97 -20.92 -10.69 -24.49
N ILE A 98 -21.23 -9.40 -24.35
CA ILE A 98 -21.46 -8.75 -23.06
C ILE A 98 -22.95 -8.87 -22.70
N GLU A 99 -23.23 -9.46 -21.53
CA GLU A 99 -24.60 -9.63 -21.01
C GLU A 99 -25.05 -8.42 -20.18
N ASP A 100 -24.10 -7.73 -19.54
CA ASP A 100 -24.40 -6.66 -18.61
C ASP A 100 -23.32 -5.57 -18.64
N ILE A 101 -23.73 -4.32 -18.52
CA ILE A 101 -22.85 -3.13 -18.56
C ILE A 101 -22.84 -2.39 -17.21
N ASN A 102 -21.94 -1.43 -17.04
CA ASN A 102 -22.00 -0.42 -16.00
C ASN A 102 -21.78 0.96 -16.62
N LEU A 103 -22.40 1.99 -16.02
CA LEU A 103 -22.27 3.39 -16.45
C LEU A 103 -21.41 4.12 -15.43
N ILE A 104 -20.32 4.75 -15.88
CA ILE A 104 -19.49 5.63 -15.06
C ILE A 104 -19.73 7.06 -15.54
N ILE A 105 -19.98 7.99 -14.63
CA ILE A 105 -20.20 9.39 -15.01
C ILE A 105 -19.00 9.97 -15.77
N ASP A 106 -19.29 10.69 -16.85
CA ASP A 106 -18.35 11.51 -17.60
C ASP A 106 -18.80 12.96 -17.47
N THR A 107 -17.98 13.78 -16.83
CA THR A 107 -18.33 15.16 -16.48
C THR A 107 -17.05 16.02 -16.40
N PRO A 108 -17.13 17.34 -16.60
CA PRO A 108 -15.97 18.23 -16.41
C PRO A 108 -15.36 18.12 -15.01
N LEU A 109 -14.05 18.41 -14.91
CA LEU A 109 -13.31 18.35 -13.63
C LEU A 109 -13.88 19.32 -12.59
N GLU A 110 -14.48 20.44 -13.02
CA GLU A 110 -15.18 21.39 -12.16
C GLU A 110 -16.25 20.69 -11.31
N ILE A 111 -17.05 19.80 -11.90
CA ILE A 111 -18.09 19.04 -11.20
C ILE A 111 -17.48 18.03 -10.22
N HIS A 112 -16.38 17.37 -10.59
CA HIS A 112 -15.66 16.50 -9.66
C HIS A 112 -15.13 17.28 -8.45
N ILE A 113 -14.64 18.51 -8.64
CA ILE A 113 -14.18 19.36 -7.54
C ILE A 113 -15.37 19.83 -6.68
N LEU A 114 -16.49 20.23 -7.28
CA LEU A 114 -17.72 20.57 -6.54
C LEU A 114 -18.20 19.41 -5.68
N SER A 115 -18.16 18.19 -6.19
CA SER A 115 -18.51 16.98 -5.42
C SER A 115 -17.63 16.79 -4.18
N ILE A 116 -16.32 17.03 -4.28
CA ILE A 116 -15.40 16.96 -3.14
C ILE A 116 -15.64 18.10 -2.15
N LEU A 117 -15.87 19.32 -2.66
CA LEU A 117 -16.18 20.47 -1.82
C LEU A 117 -17.49 20.27 -1.05
N TRP A 118 -18.52 19.71 -1.70
CA TRP A 118 -19.78 19.37 -1.06
C TRP A 118 -19.58 18.35 0.07
N LEU A 119 -18.71 17.34 -0.13
CA LEU A 119 -18.34 16.40 0.93
C LEU A 119 -17.65 17.10 2.12
N MET A 120 -16.74 18.03 1.83
CA MET A 120 -16.01 18.79 2.85
C MET A 120 -16.90 19.73 3.66
N ARG A 121 -17.97 20.27 3.05
CA ARG A 121 -18.86 21.28 3.65
C ARG A 121 -20.13 20.70 4.28
N ILE A 122 -20.71 19.69 3.64
CA ILE A 122 -22.03 19.13 3.98
C ILE A 122 -21.93 17.62 4.23
N GLY A 123 -21.26 16.87 3.34
CA GLY A 123 -21.24 15.41 3.41
C GLY A 123 -20.65 14.83 4.70
N TYR A 124 -19.73 15.53 5.38
CA TYR A 124 -19.21 15.10 6.68
C TYR A 124 -20.29 15.07 7.77
N LYS A 125 -21.31 15.92 7.69
CA LYS A 125 -22.45 15.94 8.63
C LYS A 125 -23.32 14.70 8.44
N ILE A 126 -23.53 14.30 7.19
CA ILE A 126 -24.23 13.06 6.83
C ILE A 126 -23.44 11.85 7.35
N GLU A 127 -22.12 11.82 7.12
CA GLU A 127 -21.23 10.77 7.63
C GLU A 127 -21.34 10.60 9.15
N LYS A 128 -21.44 11.70 9.91
CA LYS A 128 -21.57 11.67 11.37
C LYS A 128 -22.86 10.97 11.84
N ASN A 129 -23.91 11.01 11.01
CA ASN A 129 -25.19 10.36 11.28
C ASN A 129 -25.24 8.90 10.80
N LEU A 130 -24.18 8.37 10.16
CA LEU A 130 -24.14 6.98 9.72
C LEU A 130 -23.80 6.04 10.90
N PRO A 131 -24.50 4.89 11.02
CA PRO A 131 -24.25 3.95 12.11
C PRO A 131 -22.89 3.26 11.97
N ASN A 132 -22.38 2.71 13.08
CA ASN A 132 -21.12 1.96 13.10
C ASN A 132 -21.20 0.64 12.30
N SER A 133 -22.40 0.11 12.07
CA SER A 133 -22.65 -1.04 11.20
C SER A 133 -22.40 -0.75 9.71
N CYS A 134 -22.23 0.51 9.30
CA CYS A 134 -21.89 0.87 7.92
C CYS A 134 -20.37 0.97 7.74
N TYR A 135 -19.76 0.14 6.91
CA TYR A 135 -18.29 0.09 6.71
C TYR A 135 -17.85 0.63 5.35
N GLY A 136 -18.69 0.46 4.33
CA GLY A 136 -18.35 0.85 2.96
C GLY A 136 -18.26 2.36 2.79
N ASN A 137 -17.32 2.83 1.96
CA ASN A 137 -17.32 4.21 1.44
C ASN A 137 -17.33 5.35 2.49
N ARG A 138 -16.85 5.10 3.72
CA ARG A 138 -16.87 6.08 4.83
C ARG A 138 -15.88 7.23 4.63
N LEU A 139 -16.25 8.46 5.02
CA LEU A 139 -15.32 9.60 5.05
C LEU A 139 -14.28 9.44 6.18
N LEU A 140 -13.10 10.01 5.95
CA LEU A 140 -12.05 10.14 6.95
C LEU A 140 -12.19 11.49 7.66
N LEU A 141 -12.87 11.49 8.80
CA LEU A 141 -13.09 12.69 9.63
C LEU A 141 -11.86 13.05 10.47
N ASN A 142 -11.74 14.32 10.83
CA ASN A 142 -10.78 14.78 11.84
C ASN A 142 -11.17 14.26 13.24
N ASP A 143 -10.23 14.35 14.20
CA ASP A 143 -10.43 13.78 15.55
C ASP A 143 -11.62 14.41 16.28
N GLU A 144 -11.94 15.69 16.02
CA GLU A 144 -13.11 16.39 16.56
C GLU A 144 -14.45 16.03 15.90
N GLY A 145 -14.42 15.37 14.73
CA GLY A 145 -15.61 15.11 13.93
C GLY A 145 -16.31 16.37 13.40
N THR A 146 -15.59 17.48 13.30
CA THR A 146 -16.06 18.79 12.80
C THR A 146 -15.86 18.95 11.29
N GLY A 147 -15.15 18.02 10.64
CA GLY A 147 -14.93 18.02 9.20
C GLY A 147 -14.13 16.81 8.72
N ILE A 148 -13.80 16.79 7.43
CA ILE A 148 -12.87 15.80 6.85
C ILE A 148 -11.44 16.19 7.24
N VAL A 149 -10.56 15.20 7.47
CA VAL A 149 -9.14 15.46 7.75
C VAL A 149 -8.52 16.45 6.75
N THR A 150 -7.62 17.28 7.25
CA THR A 150 -6.77 18.16 6.44
C THR A 150 -5.89 17.35 5.47
N GLY A 151 -5.32 18.01 4.45
CA GLY A 151 -4.47 17.33 3.47
C GLY A 151 -5.21 16.40 2.49
N ARG A 152 -4.61 15.24 2.18
CA ARG A 152 -4.96 14.37 1.02
C ARG A 152 -6.06 13.33 1.30
N GLY A 153 -6.34 13.02 2.57
CA GLY A 153 -7.33 12.00 2.94
C GLY A 153 -8.76 12.44 2.58
N LEU A 154 -9.59 11.51 2.10
CA LEU A 154 -11.01 11.76 1.82
C LEU A 154 -11.85 10.62 2.38
N LEU A 155 -11.60 9.41 1.89
CA LEU A 155 -12.29 8.18 2.31
C LEU A 155 -11.36 7.32 3.16
N LYS A 156 -11.95 6.54 4.08
CA LYS A 156 -11.23 5.44 4.75
C LYS A 156 -10.77 4.41 3.70
N PRO A 157 -9.59 3.78 3.86
CA PRO A 157 -9.10 2.82 2.87
C PRO A 157 -10.06 1.62 2.71
N TYR A 158 -10.59 1.45 1.49
CA TYR A 158 -11.64 0.47 1.18
C TYR A 158 -11.27 -0.97 1.58
N TYR A 159 -10.02 -1.39 1.32
CA TYR A 159 -9.55 -2.75 1.61
C TYR A 159 -9.53 -3.05 3.11
N ARG A 160 -9.19 -2.07 3.95
CA ARG A 160 -9.23 -2.22 5.41
C ARG A 160 -10.67 -2.30 5.91
N GLN A 161 -11.55 -1.45 5.40
CA GLN A 161 -12.96 -1.44 5.79
C GLN A 161 -13.67 -2.74 5.37
N TYR A 162 -13.37 -3.26 4.18
CA TYR A 162 -13.93 -4.54 3.72
C TYR A 162 -13.44 -5.72 4.56
N GLN A 163 -12.14 -5.74 4.92
CA GLN A 163 -11.58 -6.74 5.83
C GLN A 163 -12.27 -6.67 7.20
N LEU A 164 -12.31 -5.49 7.83
CA LEU A 164 -12.97 -5.29 9.13
C LEU A 164 -14.43 -5.75 9.12
N TRP A 165 -15.22 -5.30 8.14
CA TRP A 165 -16.63 -5.68 7.97
C TRP A 165 -16.84 -7.20 7.91
N ARG A 166 -16.00 -7.90 7.15
CA ARG A 166 -16.10 -9.35 6.99
C ARG A 166 -15.61 -10.08 8.24
N ASP A 167 -14.45 -9.70 8.75
CA ASP A 167 -13.74 -10.41 9.81
C ASP A 167 -14.48 -10.30 11.14
N GLN A 168 -15.09 -9.14 11.45
CA GLN A 168 -15.93 -8.97 12.63
C GLN A 168 -17.18 -9.87 12.61
N GLY A 169 -17.79 -10.07 11.44
CA GLY A 169 -18.90 -11.02 11.31
C GLY A 169 -18.48 -12.47 11.56
N ILE A 170 -17.28 -12.86 11.11
CA ILE A 170 -16.73 -14.20 11.37
C ILE A 170 -16.41 -14.36 12.87
N GLU A 171 -15.79 -13.35 13.48
CA GLU A 171 -15.42 -13.36 14.89
C GLU A 171 -16.65 -13.44 15.81
N GLU A 172 -17.72 -12.69 15.50
CA GLU A 172 -18.94 -12.76 16.31
C GLU A 172 -19.63 -14.12 16.22
N ALA A 173 -19.64 -14.74 15.03
CA ALA A 173 -20.16 -16.10 14.88
C ALA A 173 -19.39 -17.11 15.76
N LYS A 174 -18.07 -16.96 15.89
CA LYS A 174 -17.25 -17.78 16.81
C LYS A 174 -17.58 -17.50 18.27
N LYS A 175 -17.66 -16.23 18.67
CA LYS A 175 -18.01 -15.84 20.04
C LYS A 175 -19.34 -16.44 20.47
N GLU A 176 -20.35 -16.44 19.62
CA GLU A 176 -21.64 -17.05 19.92
C GLU A 176 -21.55 -18.58 20.09
N LEU A 177 -20.76 -19.26 19.25
CA LEU A 177 -20.50 -20.70 19.39
C LEU A 177 -19.75 -21.05 20.68
N GLU A 178 -18.79 -20.20 21.09
CA GLU A 178 -18.05 -20.34 22.35
C GLU A 178 -18.94 -20.11 23.58
N LYS A 179 -19.93 -19.21 23.49
CA LYS A 179 -20.97 -19.01 24.51
C LYS A 179 -21.96 -20.19 24.59
N GLY A 180 -21.88 -21.16 23.67
CA GLY A 180 -22.78 -22.32 23.61
C GLY A 180 -24.04 -22.10 22.77
N ASN A 181 -24.12 -21.01 22.00
CA ASN A 181 -25.26 -20.70 21.13
C ASN A 181 -25.02 -21.18 19.70
N ASN A 182 -26.08 -21.59 19.00
CA ASN A 182 -26.00 -21.81 17.55
C ASN A 182 -25.88 -20.45 16.85
N ALA A 183 -25.10 -20.39 15.77
CA ALA A 183 -24.86 -19.17 15.01
C ALA A 183 -25.16 -19.38 13.52
N THR A 184 -25.92 -18.47 12.91
CA THR A 184 -26.18 -18.46 11.46
C THR A 184 -25.57 -17.21 10.83
N PHE A 185 -24.66 -17.40 9.88
CA PHE A 185 -24.05 -16.34 9.08
C PHE A 185 -24.79 -16.21 7.74
N VAL A 186 -25.33 -15.01 7.45
CA VAL A 186 -26.08 -14.73 6.20
C VAL A 186 -25.42 -13.59 5.44
N ASN A 187 -25.23 -13.76 4.13
CA ASN A 187 -24.69 -12.73 3.23
C ASN A 187 -25.72 -12.38 2.14
N LEU A 188 -25.94 -11.09 1.89
CA LEU A 188 -26.86 -10.53 0.90
C LEU A 188 -26.18 -9.46 0.04
N ASP A 189 -26.72 -9.24 -1.16
CA ASP A 189 -26.28 -8.24 -2.14
C ASP A 189 -27.49 -7.53 -2.75
N ILE A 190 -27.44 -6.22 -2.94
CA ILE A 190 -28.52 -5.44 -3.56
C ILE A 190 -28.30 -5.33 -5.08
N SER A 191 -29.31 -5.71 -5.85
CA SER A 191 -29.22 -5.71 -7.32
C SER A 191 -29.18 -4.30 -7.92
N SER A 192 -28.11 -3.99 -8.66
CA SER A 192 -27.99 -2.75 -9.47
C SER A 192 -28.23 -1.47 -8.65
N TYR A 193 -27.77 -1.47 -7.40
CA TYR A 193 -28.11 -0.50 -6.37
C TYR A 193 -28.14 0.96 -6.84
N TYR A 194 -27.03 1.49 -7.36
CA TYR A 194 -26.89 2.89 -7.78
C TYR A 194 -27.93 3.38 -8.81
N TYR A 195 -28.45 2.50 -9.67
CA TYR A 195 -29.45 2.85 -10.69
C TYR A 195 -30.89 2.77 -10.17
N ASN A 196 -31.10 2.09 -9.05
CA ASN A 196 -32.40 1.83 -8.44
C ASN A 196 -32.64 2.67 -7.18
N VAL A 197 -31.64 3.40 -6.68
CA VAL A 197 -31.84 4.45 -5.69
C VAL A 197 -32.76 5.54 -6.25
N ARG A 198 -33.70 6.01 -5.41
CA ARG A 198 -34.52 7.21 -5.64
C ARG A 198 -34.37 8.11 -4.42
N LEU A 199 -33.22 8.78 -4.34
CA LEU A 199 -32.94 9.68 -3.23
C LEU A 199 -33.76 10.95 -3.42
N ASN A 200 -34.69 11.22 -2.51
CA ASN A 200 -35.36 12.51 -2.46
C ASN A 200 -34.36 13.54 -1.91
N TRP A 201 -34.00 14.52 -2.73
CA TRP A 201 -32.99 15.50 -2.39
C TRP A 201 -33.41 16.43 -1.24
N GLU A 202 -34.71 16.68 -1.06
CA GLU A 202 -35.25 17.54 0.00
C GLU A 202 -34.93 16.99 1.40
N GLU A 203 -34.75 15.68 1.54
CA GLU A 203 -34.34 15.05 2.81
C GLU A 203 -32.94 15.50 3.27
N LEU A 204 -32.12 16.04 2.36
CA LEU A 204 -30.76 16.46 2.66
C LEU A 204 -30.67 17.90 3.18
N GLU A 205 -31.75 18.67 3.10
CA GLU A 205 -31.78 20.09 3.51
C GLU A 205 -31.48 20.25 5.01
N GLU A 206 -31.80 19.24 5.84
CA GLU A 206 -31.48 19.25 7.28
C GLU A 206 -29.97 19.36 7.58
N PHE A 207 -29.11 18.97 6.63
CA PHE A 207 -27.66 19.03 6.77
C PHE A 207 -27.06 20.35 6.26
N VAL A 208 -27.84 21.12 5.50
CA VAL A 208 -27.43 22.42 4.98
C VAL A 208 -27.59 23.44 6.10
N GLY A 209 -26.49 24.12 6.46
CA GLY A 209 -26.58 25.19 7.46
C GLY A 209 -27.04 26.51 6.81
N ASN A 210 -27.24 27.56 7.61
CA ASN A 210 -27.65 28.90 7.13
C ASN A 210 -26.51 29.68 6.42
N ASN A 211 -25.69 29.01 5.63
CA ASN A 211 -24.58 29.60 4.91
C ASN A 211 -24.91 29.60 3.42
N GLU A 212 -25.03 30.79 2.83
CA GLU A 212 -25.35 31.00 1.41
C GLU A 212 -24.49 30.16 0.45
N ARG A 213 -23.22 29.88 0.80
CA ARG A 213 -22.33 29.07 -0.04
C ARG A 213 -22.61 27.58 0.07
N ASP A 214 -23.00 27.13 1.26
CA ASP A 214 -23.41 25.74 1.47
C ASP A 214 -24.73 25.49 0.73
N GLU A 215 -25.66 26.44 0.79
CA GLU A 215 -26.90 26.42 -0.01
C GLU A 215 -26.60 26.37 -1.51
N LEU A 216 -25.73 27.26 -2.01
CA LEU A 216 -25.36 27.31 -3.43
C LEU A 216 -24.70 26.01 -3.92
N ILE A 217 -23.74 25.46 -3.17
CA ILE A 217 -23.10 24.20 -3.56
C ILE A 217 -24.05 23.02 -3.44
N HIS A 218 -24.98 23.04 -2.48
CA HIS A 218 -26.02 22.03 -2.33
C HIS A 218 -26.96 22.02 -3.54
N GLU A 219 -27.47 23.20 -3.94
CA GLU A 219 -28.31 23.37 -5.13
C GLU A 219 -27.60 22.91 -6.41
N MET A 220 -26.33 23.31 -6.58
CA MET A 220 -25.52 22.86 -7.71
C MET A 220 -25.40 21.34 -7.75
N MET A 221 -25.17 20.70 -6.59
CA MET A 221 -25.07 19.24 -6.51
C MET A 221 -26.41 18.55 -6.80
N PHE A 222 -27.54 19.10 -6.38
CA PHE A 222 -28.87 18.60 -6.76
C PHE A 222 -29.00 18.57 -8.28
N ARG A 223 -28.75 19.72 -8.92
CA ARG A 223 -28.88 19.90 -10.37
C ARG A 223 -27.94 18.99 -11.16
N ILE A 224 -26.73 18.71 -10.65
CA ILE A 224 -25.80 17.73 -11.22
C ILE A 224 -26.42 16.32 -11.22
N HIS A 225 -26.95 15.86 -10.07
CA HIS A 225 -27.56 14.54 -9.97
C HIS A 225 -28.84 14.43 -10.80
N GLN A 226 -29.64 15.50 -10.85
CA GLN A 226 -30.85 15.57 -11.66
C GLN A 226 -30.54 15.48 -13.16
N ALA A 227 -29.52 16.21 -13.64
CA ALA A 227 -29.07 16.15 -15.02
C ALA A 227 -28.58 14.74 -15.41
N TYR A 228 -27.82 14.07 -14.53
CA TYR A 228 -27.39 12.69 -14.74
C TYR A 228 -28.58 11.72 -14.76
N THR A 229 -29.52 11.87 -13.81
CA THR A 229 -30.73 11.04 -13.68
C THR A 229 -31.56 11.06 -14.95
N ARG A 230 -31.88 12.27 -15.44
CA ARG A 230 -32.62 12.45 -16.70
C ARG A 230 -31.93 11.78 -17.88
N LYS A 231 -30.60 11.86 -17.94
CA LYS A 231 -29.83 11.31 -19.04
C LYS A 231 -29.82 9.78 -19.03
N VAL A 232 -29.52 9.17 -17.88
CA VAL A 232 -29.48 7.70 -17.75
C VAL A 232 -30.86 7.09 -17.94
N LEU A 233 -31.90 7.61 -17.28
CA LEU A 233 -33.25 7.05 -17.39
C LEU A 233 -33.89 7.26 -18.77
N LYS A 234 -33.36 8.19 -19.57
CA LYS A 234 -33.78 8.39 -20.96
C LYS A 234 -33.02 7.50 -21.94
N GLU A 235 -31.69 7.41 -21.80
CA GLU A 235 -30.82 6.77 -22.80
C GLU A 235 -30.52 5.29 -22.49
N VAL A 236 -30.65 4.85 -21.23
CA VAL A 236 -30.40 3.46 -20.78
C VAL A 236 -31.39 3.08 -19.67
N ALA A 237 -32.69 3.25 -19.94
CA ALA A 237 -33.76 3.01 -18.97
C ALA A 237 -33.73 1.60 -18.37
N GLU A 238 -33.23 0.63 -19.13
CA GLU A 238 -33.18 -0.80 -18.80
C GLU A 238 -32.22 -1.12 -17.66
N LYS A 239 -31.38 -0.16 -17.26
CA LYS A 239 -30.55 -0.28 -16.05
C LYS A 239 -31.29 -0.06 -14.75
N SER A 240 -32.44 0.59 -14.81
CA SER A 240 -33.30 0.82 -13.66
C SER A 240 -34.53 -0.07 -13.75
N HIS A 241 -35.07 -0.47 -12.60
CA HIS A 241 -36.33 -1.19 -12.53
C HIS A 241 -37.54 -0.30 -12.89
N SER A 242 -37.34 1.02 -12.96
CA SER A 242 -38.34 2.00 -13.40
C SER A 242 -37.67 3.19 -14.06
N SER A 243 -38.24 3.70 -15.15
CA SER A 243 -37.83 4.99 -15.75
C SER A 243 -38.58 6.19 -15.16
N LYS A 244 -39.61 5.95 -14.33
CA LYS A 244 -40.37 7.00 -13.64
C LYS A 244 -39.60 7.46 -12.39
N PHE A 245 -39.61 8.76 -12.16
CA PHE A 245 -39.03 9.44 -11.00
C PHE A 245 -39.74 10.77 -10.79
N GLU A 246 -39.77 11.24 -9.54
CA GLU A 246 -40.21 12.60 -9.21
C GLU A 246 -39.08 13.60 -9.43
N GLU A 247 -39.40 14.87 -9.65
CA GLU A 247 -38.41 15.90 -10.00
C GLU A 247 -37.37 16.13 -8.88
N SER A 248 -37.74 15.90 -7.63
CA SER A 248 -36.88 15.92 -6.44
C SER A 248 -36.07 14.63 -6.24
N GLU A 249 -36.41 13.54 -6.94
CA GLU A 249 -35.72 12.25 -6.83
C GLU A 249 -34.54 12.16 -7.80
N VAL A 250 -33.42 11.62 -7.30
CA VAL A 250 -32.23 11.38 -8.12
C VAL A 250 -31.69 9.96 -7.97
N ILE A 251 -31.08 9.45 -9.04
CA ILE A 251 -30.19 8.29 -9.00
C ILE A 251 -28.77 8.72 -8.65
N LEU A 252 -27.92 7.77 -8.26
CA LEU A 252 -26.56 8.05 -7.83
C LEU A 252 -25.53 7.70 -8.92
N PRO A 253 -24.77 8.69 -9.47
CA PRO A 253 -23.74 8.41 -10.47
C PRO A 253 -22.56 7.63 -9.90
N ILE A 254 -22.19 6.53 -10.54
CA ILE A 254 -20.94 5.82 -10.21
C ILE A 254 -19.75 6.64 -10.74
N GLY A 255 -18.78 6.92 -9.89
CA GLY A 255 -17.58 7.71 -10.22
C GLY A 255 -17.62 9.17 -9.74
N LEU A 256 -18.74 9.60 -9.15
CA LEU A 256 -18.84 10.88 -8.42
C LEU A 256 -18.72 10.60 -6.90
N PHE A 257 -17.79 11.26 -6.21
CA PHE A 257 -17.47 10.93 -4.81
C PHE A 257 -18.61 11.22 -3.84
N SER A 258 -19.44 12.24 -4.10
CA SER A 258 -20.64 12.53 -3.30
C SER A 258 -21.61 11.35 -3.27
N SER A 259 -21.75 10.61 -4.38
CA SER A 259 -22.62 9.43 -4.47
C SER A 259 -22.28 8.35 -3.45
N TYR A 260 -21.03 8.26 -3.00
CA TYR A 260 -20.59 7.24 -2.04
C TYR A 260 -21.19 7.45 -0.65
N ILE A 261 -21.31 8.70 -0.20
CA ILE A 261 -21.91 9.04 1.09
C ILE A 261 -23.43 9.07 0.99
N LEU A 262 -23.96 9.60 -0.13
CA LEU A 262 -25.39 9.58 -0.41
C LEU A 262 -25.94 8.14 -0.49
N ALA A 263 -25.17 7.22 -1.08
CA ALA A 263 -25.48 5.80 -1.11
C ALA A 263 -25.62 5.19 0.28
N ASN A 264 -24.77 5.57 1.23
CA ASN A 264 -24.90 5.08 2.60
C ASN A 264 -26.07 5.72 3.34
N HIS A 265 -26.26 7.03 3.16
CA HIS A 265 -27.36 7.76 3.77
C HIS A 265 -28.73 7.20 3.35
N TYR A 266 -28.90 6.88 2.06
CA TYR A 266 -30.15 6.31 1.55
C TYR A 266 -30.55 5.02 2.29
N LEU A 267 -29.59 4.18 2.67
CA LEU A 267 -29.81 2.94 3.42
C LEU A 267 -29.76 3.10 4.95
N LYS A 268 -29.52 4.30 5.49
CA LYS A 268 -29.47 4.53 6.94
C LYS A 268 -30.75 4.06 7.64
N VAL A 269 -31.91 4.36 7.05
CA VAL A 269 -33.21 3.94 7.62
C VAL A 269 -33.33 2.40 7.62
N PHE A 270 -32.80 1.72 6.61
CA PHE A 270 -32.70 0.26 6.62
C PHE A 270 -31.75 -0.25 7.71
N ASP A 271 -30.60 0.40 7.92
CA ASP A 271 -29.67 0.03 8.99
C ASP A 271 -30.32 0.18 10.38
N ASP A 272 -31.09 1.25 10.58
CA ASP A 272 -31.86 1.49 11.80
C ASP A 272 -32.96 0.42 11.97
N ASP A 273 -33.68 0.09 10.89
CA ASP A 273 -34.72 -0.95 10.90
C ASP A 273 -34.12 -2.32 11.26
N VAL A 274 -32.96 -2.67 10.71
CA VAL A 274 -32.27 -3.91 11.10
C VAL A 274 -31.95 -3.91 12.59
N SER A 275 -31.35 -2.82 13.08
CA SER A 275 -30.94 -2.73 14.48
C SER A 275 -32.12 -2.80 15.46
N ASN A 276 -33.31 -2.34 15.04
CA ASN A 276 -34.51 -2.27 15.88
C ASN A 276 -35.45 -3.47 15.72
N LEU A 277 -35.55 -4.05 14.52
CA LEU A 277 -36.54 -5.07 14.17
C LEU A 277 -35.95 -6.48 14.11
N VAL A 278 -34.63 -6.61 14.00
CA VAL A 278 -33.96 -7.89 13.74
C VAL A 278 -33.05 -8.25 14.89
N ASN A 279 -33.26 -9.43 15.48
CA ASN A 279 -32.41 -9.92 16.55
C ASN A 279 -31.11 -10.52 15.98
N THR A 280 -30.06 -9.69 15.88
CA THR A 280 -28.74 -10.09 15.34
C THR A 280 -27.67 -9.99 16.42
N SER A 281 -26.72 -10.93 16.45
CA SER A 281 -25.48 -10.78 17.20
C SER A 281 -24.50 -9.86 16.45
N TYR A 282 -24.56 -9.87 15.11
CA TYR A 282 -23.82 -8.93 14.27
C TYR A 282 -24.63 -8.51 13.04
N TYR A 283 -24.56 -7.22 12.73
CA TYR A 283 -25.02 -6.65 11.48
C TYR A 283 -23.95 -5.71 10.92
N GLY A 284 -23.58 -5.91 9.66
CA GLY A 284 -22.64 -5.06 8.97
C GLY A 284 -23.01 -4.87 7.50
N ARG A 285 -22.91 -3.64 7.00
CA ARG A 285 -23.13 -3.28 5.60
C ARG A 285 -21.89 -2.64 4.98
N TYR A 286 -21.47 -3.16 3.83
CA TYR A 286 -20.45 -2.57 2.96
C TYR A 286 -21.11 -2.10 1.67
N VAL A 287 -21.64 -0.86 1.68
CA VAL A 287 -22.44 -0.30 0.57
C VAL A 287 -23.69 -1.15 0.30
N ASP A 288 -23.69 -2.00 -0.72
CA ASP A 288 -24.76 -2.91 -1.14
C ASP A 288 -24.57 -4.36 -0.68
N ASP A 289 -23.38 -4.72 -0.19
CA ASP A 289 -23.10 -6.01 0.45
C ASP A 289 -23.51 -5.96 1.94
N ILE A 290 -24.24 -6.96 2.42
CA ILE A 290 -24.79 -7.00 3.79
C ILE A 290 -24.51 -8.37 4.43
N VAL A 291 -24.03 -8.36 5.68
CA VAL A 291 -23.79 -9.55 6.49
C VAL A 291 -24.62 -9.49 7.79
N PHE A 292 -25.22 -10.62 8.14
CA PHE A 292 -25.89 -10.87 9.41
C PHE A 292 -25.27 -12.07 10.13
N VAL A 293 -25.18 -11.99 11.45
CA VAL A 293 -25.01 -13.16 12.32
C VAL A 293 -26.21 -13.22 13.27
N LEU A 294 -26.90 -14.35 13.29
CA LEU A 294 -28.06 -14.60 14.14
C LEU A 294 -27.70 -15.66 15.17
N ALA A 295 -28.07 -15.44 16.43
CA ALA A 295 -27.85 -16.39 17.52
C ALA A 295 -29.19 -16.91 18.09
N ASP A 296 -29.20 -18.17 18.52
CA ASP A 296 -30.40 -18.90 19.00
C ASP A 296 -30.84 -18.52 20.43
N THR A 297 -30.59 -17.27 20.87
CA THR A 297 -30.65 -16.93 22.31
C THR A 297 -32.05 -16.60 22.83
N LYS A 298 -33.02 -16.26 21.99
CA LYS A 298 -34.42 -16.03 22.41
C LYS A 298 -35.40 -16.33 21.27
N THR A 299 -36.16 -17.42 21.42
CA THR A 299 -37.39 -17.63 20.67
C THR A 299 -38.36 -16.51 21.01
N ALA A 300 -38.59 -15.59 20.06
CA ALA A 300 -39.77 -14.73 20.15
C ALA A 300 -41.00 -15.63 20.04
N GLU A 301 -41.91 -15.59 21.02
CA GLU A 301 -43.23 -16.21 20.90
C GLU A 301 -43.95 -15.57 19.72
N VAL A 302 -44.19 -16.35 18.68
CA VAL A 302 -44.90 -15.90 17.48
C VAL A 302 -46.37 -16.24 17.61
N SER A 303 -47.23 -15.23 17.45
CA SER A 303 -48.67 -15.46 17.30
C SER A 303 -48.94 -16.27 16.04
N GLU A 304 -49.75 -17.32 16.17
CA GLU A 304 -50.17 -18.23 15.11
C GLU A 304 -50.64 -17.49 13.83
N GLU A 305 -51.25 -16.32 13.98
CA GLU A 305 -51.70 -15.45 12.88
C GLU A 305 -50.58 -14.90 11.99
N LEU A 306 -49.39 -14.59 12.55
CA LEU A 306 -48.24 -14.08 11.78
C LEU A 306 -47.58 -15.22 11.00
N LEU A 307 -47.50 -16.40 11.60
CA LEU A 307 -47.02 -17.62 10.95
C LEU A 307 -47.94 -18.00 9.78
N ILE A 308 -49.26 -17.92 9.97
CA ILE A 308 -50.26 -18.14 8.93
C ILE A 308 -50.12 -17.12 7.79
N LYS A 309 -49.97 -15.82 8.08
CA LYS A 309 -49.74 -14.77 7.06
C LYS A 309 -48.47 -15.00 6.24
N LEU A 310 -47.40 -15.48 6.89
CA LEU A 310 -46.16 -15.87 6.21
C LEU A 310 -46.39 -17.09 5.31
N ILE A 311 -47.07 -18.12 5.83
CA ILE A 311 -47.49 -19.32 5.07
C ILE A 311 -48.35 -18.97 3.84
N GLU A 312 -49.21 -17.96 3.94
CA GLU A 312 -50.01 -17.46 2.80
C GLU A 312 -49.19 -16.66 1.77
N THR A 313 -48.05 -16.12 2.16
CA THR A 313 -47.12 -15.39 1.28
C THR A 313 -46.19 -16.33 0.51
N TYR A 314 -45.83 -17.50 1.07
CA TYR A 314 -45.00 -18.54 0.43
C TYR A 314 -45.80 -19.56 -0.40
N ARG A 315 -47.09 -19.28 -0.65
CA ARG A 315 -48.15 -20.24 -0.98
C ARG A 315 -48.24 -20.69 -2.45
N HIS A 316 -47.11 -21.08 -3.07
CA HIS A 316 -47.12 -21.71 -4.40
C HIS A 316 -46.47 -23.09 -4.53
N ASP A 317 -45.86 -23.67 -3.49
CA ASP A 317 -45.46 -25.09 -3.52
C ASP A 317 -45.98 -25.88 -2.31
N LYS A 318 -46.91 -26.81 -2.54
CA LYS A 318 -47.51 -27.69 -1.52
C LYS A 318 -46.48 -28.63 -0.85
N ARG A 319 -45.25 -28.72 -1.36
CA ARG A 319 -44.15 -29.51 -0.78
C ARG A 319 -43.51 -28.89 0.48
N LEU A 320 -43.66 -27.58 0.70
CA LEU A 320 -43.04 -26.88 1.84
C LEU A 320 -43.75 -27.09 3.19
N ILE A 321 -45.02 -27.52 3.18
CA ILE A 321 -45.79 -27.77 4.42
C ILE A 321 -45.16 -28.90 5.24
N ASN A 322 -44.62 -29.93 4.59
CA ASN A 322 -43.89 -31.01 5.26
C ASN A 322 -42.45 -30.62 5.67
N LEU A 323 -41.94 -29.47 5.23
CA LEU A 323 -40.59 -28.99 5.55
C LEU A 323 -40.55 -28.14 6.81
N ILE A 324 -41.64 -27.45 7.17
CA ILE A 324 -41.71 -26.57 8.34
C ILE A 324 -41.50 -27.36 9.65
N ASP A 325 -42.05 -28.57 9.75
CA ASP A 325 -41.80 -29.50 10.87
C ASP A 325 -40.33 -29.98 10.93
N ASN A 326 -39.54 -29.77 9.87
CA ASN A 326 -38.15 -30.16 9.73
C ASN A 326 -37.16 -28.97 9.73
N LEU A 327 -37.63 -27.72 9.87
CA LEU A 327 -36.77 -26.53 9.91
C LEU A 327 -36.18 -26.34 11.31
N SER A 328 -34.89 -25.96 11.37
CA SER A 328 -34.24 -25.61 12.64
C SER A 328 -34.89 -24.35 13.27
N PRO A 329 -34.85 -24.18 14.61
CA PRO A 329 -35.25 -22.93 15.24
C PRO A 329 -34.59 -21.68 14.62
N ASN A 330 -33.32 -21.81 14.22
CA ASN A 330 -32.58 -20.78 13.49
C ASN A 330 -33.18 -20.47 12.11
N SER A 331 -33.54 -21.48 11.33
CA SER A 331 -34.18 -21.29 10.01
C SER A 331 -35.52 -20.55 10.13
N ILE A 332 -36.30 -20.85 11.17
CA ILE A 332 -37.55 -20.15 11.48
C ILE A 332 -37.25 -18.69 11.86
N SER A 333 -36.26 -18.46 12.73
CA SER A 333 -35.81 -17.13 13.12
C SER A 333 -35.31 -16.29 11.94
N ILE A 334 -34.56 -16.88 10.99
CA ILE A 334 -34.14 -16.22 9.74
C ILE A 334 -35.36 -15.76 8.96
N ILE A 335 -36.32 -16.66 8.69
CA ILE A 335 -37.52 -16.33 7.91
C ILE A 335 -38.31 -15.21 8.58
N GLN A 336 -38.50 -15.27 9.90
CA GLN A 336 -39.18 -14.23 10.68
C GLN A 336 -38.48 -12.87 10.52
N ASN A 337 -37.19 -12.81 10.87
CA ASN A 337 -36.37 -11.61 10.78
C ASN A 337 -36.38 -11.01 9.37
N PHE A 338 -36.19 -11.85 8.34
CA PHE A 338 -36.14 -11.40 6.95
C PHE A 338 -37.51 -10.97 6.45
N SER A 339 -38.59 -11.58 6.93
CA SER A 339 -39.94 -11.19 6.56
C SER A 339 -40.36 -9.83 7.10
N LEU A 340 -39.69 -9.30 8.13
CA LEU A 340 -39.88 -7.93 8.63
C LEU A 340 -39.22 -6.90 7.71
N LEU A 341 -38.13 -7.28 7.05
CA LEU A 341 -37.35 -6.41 6.17
C LEU A 341 -37.80 -6.50 4.70
N PHE A 342 -38.16 -7.69 4.25
CA PHE A 342 -38.40 -8.03 2.85
C PHE A 342 -39.80 -8.59 2.62
N LYS A 343 -40.31 -8.35 1.41
CA LYS A 343 -41.52 -8.97 0.86
C LYS A 343 -41.13 -9.78 -0.38
N VAL A 344 -41.85 -10.88 -0.60
CA VAL A 344 -41.67 -11.73 -1.77
C VAL A 344 -42.71 -11.34 -2.82
N GLU A 345 -42.26 -11.10 -4.04
CA GLU A 345 -43.12 -10.89 -5.21
C GLU A 345 -42.73 -11.88 -6.31
N GLN A 346 -43.67 -12.20 -7.20
CA GLN A 346 -43.42 -13.07 -8.35
C GLN A 346 -43.01 -12.20 -9.55
N ASP A 347 -41.89 -12.51 -10.18
CA ASP A 347 -41.53 -11.91 -11.46
C ASP A 347 -42.26 -12.64 -12.58
N GLU A 348 -43.25 -11.97 -13.18
CA GLU A 348 -44.00 -12.50 -14.31
C GLU A 348 -43.11 -12.74 -15.55
N LYS A 349 -41.96 -12.05 -15.67
CA LYS A 349 -41.06 -12.18 -16.83
C LYS A 349 -40.12 -13.37 -16.73
N GLU A 350 -39.55 -13.62 -15.55
CA GLU A 350 -38.57 -14.70 -15.33
C GLU A 350 -39.17 -15.94 -14.67
N ASN A 351 -40.43 -15.88 -14.24
CA ASN A 351 -41.11 -16.91 -13.45
C ASN A 351 -40.30 -17.30 -12.19
N THR A 352 -39.63 -16.32 -11.58
CA THR A 352 -38.81 -16.45 -10.38
C THR A 352 -39.40 -15.59 -9.27
N GLN A 353 -39.06 -15.90 -8.01
CA GLN A 353 -39.38 -15.02 -6.89
C GLN A 353 -38.40 -13.84 -6.88
N ILE A 354 -38.82 -12.68 -6.38
CA ILE A 354 -37.96 -11.53 -6.10
C ILE A 354 -38.19 -11.10 -4.66
N TYR A 355 -37.11 -10.87 -3.91
CA TYR A 355 -37.19 -10.30 -2.56
C TYR A 355 -37.02 -8.78 -2.65
N LYS A 356 -38.10 -8.04 -2.41
CA LYS A 356 -38.10 -6.57 -2.37
C LYS A 356 -38.06 -6.08 -0.94
N PHE A 357 -37.51 -4.89 -0.73
CA PHE A 357 -37.56 -4.24 0.58
C PHE A 357 -39.00 -3.82 0.90
N ARG A 358 -39.42 -3.95 2.16
CA ARG A 358 -40.79 -3.62 2.58
C ARG A 358 -41.10 -2.14 2.58
N LYS A 359 -40.16 -1.30 3.05
CA LYS A 359 -40.39 0.15 3.10
C LYS A 359 -40.57 0.72 1.70
N GLN A 360 -41.58 1.58 1.55
CA GLN A 360 -41.96 2.15 0.26
C GLN A 360 -40.84 2.97 -0.38
N LYS A 361 -40.00 3.63 0.41
CA LYS A 361 -38.76 4.31 -0.02
C LYS A 361 -37.82 3.40 -0.83
N TYR A 362 -37.86 2.09 -0.62
CA TYR A 362 -36.97 1.11 -1.25
C TYR A 362 -37.68 0.22 -2.28
N ASN A 363 -38.83 0.66 -2.81
CA ASN A 363 -39.67 -0.11 -3.73
C ASN A 363 -38.95 -0.62 -5.00
N LEU A 364 -37.88 0.04 -5.44
CA LEU A 364 -37.06 -0.36 -6.60
C LEU A 364 -35.84 -1.21 -6.21
N LEU A 365 -35.52 -1.36 -4.92
CA LEU A 365 -34.39 -2.19 -4.48
C LEU A 365 -34.82 -3.64 -4.30
N HIS A 366 -34.03 -4.57 -4.85
CA HIS A 366 -34.26 -6.01 -4.72
C HIS A 366 -32.98 -6.75 -4.28
N VAL A 367 -33.14 -7.83 -3.53
CA VAL A 367 -32.02 -8.71 -3.16
C VAL A 367 -31.60 -9.57 -4.35
N GLN A 368 -30.30 -9.65 -4.60
CA GLN A 368 -29.72 -10.47 -5.65
C GLN A 368 -29.64 -11.94 -5.22
N GLN A 369 -30.74 -12.69 -5.43
CA GLN A 369 -30.90 -14.08 -4.95
C GLN A 369 -29.72 -15.01 -5.21
N ARG A 370 -29.15 -14.98 -6.42
CA ARG A 370 -27.99 -15.82 -6.80
C ARG A 370 -26.73 -15.61 -5.95
N LYS A 371 -26.67 -14.56 -5.13
CA LYS A 371 -25.56 -14.22 -4.23
C LYS A 371 -25.90 -14.40 -2.75
N VAL A 372 -27.14 -14.78 -2.42
CA VAL A 372 -27.54 -15.02 -1.04
C VAL A 372 -26.88 -16.31 -0.56
N MET A 373 -26.13 -16.23 0.54
CA MET A 373 -25.47 -17.38 1.17
C MET A 373 -25.86 -17.46 2.63
N VAL A 374 -26.18 -18.66 3.11
CA VAL A 374 -26.55 -18.95 4.50
C VAL A 374 -25.67 -20.08 5.02
N TYR A 375 -24.97 -19.85 6.13
CA TYR A 375 -24.15 -20.83 6.81
C TYR A 375 -24.65 -21.03 8.24
N GLU A 376 -25.10 -22.23 8.58
CA GLU A 376 -25.55 -22.58 9.93
C GLU A 376 -24.46 -23.34 10.68
N PHE A 377 -24.17 -22.91 11.91
CA PHE A 377 -23.19 -23.52 12.80
C PHE A 377 -23.86 -23.88 14.14
N LYS A 378 -23.64 -25.11 14.61
CA LYS A 378 -24.23 -25.63 15.84
C LYS A 378 -23.19 -25.64 16.96
N ALA A 379 -23.57 -25.18 18.15
CA ALA A 379 -22.72 -25.23 19.33
C ALA A 379 -22.36 -26.68 19.70
N GLY A 380 -21.13 -26.90 20.16
CA GLY A 380 -20.61 -28.23 20.52
C GLY A 380 -20.13 -29.09 19.34
N TYR A 381 -20.25 -28.61 18.09
CA TYR A 381 -19.68 -29.24 16.90
C TYR A 381 -18.37 -28.55 16.49
N SER A 382 -17.64 -29.16 15.54
CA SER A 382 -16.35 -28.65 15.07
C SER A 382 -16.47 -27.23 14.50
N GLN A 383 -15.66 -26.31 15.05
CA GLN A 383 -15.51 -24.94 14.55
C GLN A 383 -14.54 -24.84 13.35
N SER A 384 -13.94 -25.96 12.94
CA SER A 384 -12.84 -26.00 11.97
C SER A 384 -13.21 -25.43 10.60
N VAL A 385 -14.50 -25.39 10.23
CA VAL A 385 -14.96 -24.73 8.99
C VAL A 385 -14.77 -23.22 9.08
N ILE A 386 -15.18 -22.60 10.18
CA ILE A 386 -15.01 -21.16 10.40
C ILE A 386 -13.51 -20.84 10.57
N ASP A 387 -12.78 -21.68 11.31
CA ASP A 387 -11.33 -21.54 11.44
C ASP A 387 -10.61 -21.62 10.09
N LYS A 388 -11.02 -22.54 9.22
CA LYS A 388 -10.45 -22.67 7.88
C LYS A 388 -10.79 -21.48 6.99
N ILE A 389 -12.02 -20.98 7.04
CA ILE A 389 -12.41 -19.76 6.31
C ILE A 389 -11.53 -18.58 6.76
N GLN A 390 -11.39 -18.39 8.07
CA GLN A 390 -10.55 -17.34 8.63
C GLN A 390 -9.07 -17.52 8.23
N LYS A 391 -8.54 -18.73 8.38
CA LYS A 391 -7.15 -19.03 8.03
C LYS A 391 -6.86 -18.81 6.54
N ASP A 392 -7.73 -19.31 5.64
CA ASP A 392 -7.60 -19.10 4.19
C ASP A 392 -7.63 -17.60 3.84
N ILE A 393 -8.44 -16.81 4.57
CA ILE A 393 -8.53 -15.36 4.43
C ILE A 393 -7.24 -14.67 4.90
N GLU A 394 -6.78 -14.97 6.11
CA GLU A 394 -5.56 -14.40 6.71
C GLU A 394 -4.36 -14.69 5.82
N GLU A 395 -4.24 -15.94 5.39
CA GLU A 395 -3.23 -16.41 4.45
C GLU A 395 -3.26 -15.64 3.13
N ARG A 396 -4.45 -15.37 2.57
CA ARG A 396 -4.62 -14.59 1.32
C ARG A 396 -4.37 -13.09 1.50
N SER A 397 -4.48 -12.57 2.73
CA SER A 397 -4.36 -11.14 3.04
C SER A 397 -2.94 -10.66 3.36
N SER A 398 -2.00 -11.57 3.62
CA SER A 398 -0.64 -11.21 4.02
C SER A 398 0.07 -10.37 2.94
N GLU A 399 0.39 -9.11 3.26
CA GLU A 399 1.19 -8.22 2.38
C GLU A 399 2.54 -8.85 2.00
N PHE A 400 3.04 -9.78 2.82
CA PHE A 400 4.27 -10.50 2.56
C PHE A 400 4.16 -11.50 1.40
N ARG A 401 2.97 -12.08 1.13
CA ARG A 401 2.74 -12.84 -0.11
C ARG A 401 2.96 -11.98 -1.34
N GLN A 402 2.92 -10.65 -1.24
CA GLN A 402 3.12 -9.74 -2.37
C GLN A 402 4.60 -9.53 -2.70
N LEU A 403 5.54 -9.99 -1.85
CA LEU A 403 6.95 -9.94 -2.20
C LEU A 403 7.24 -10.90 -3.38
N PRO A 404 7.88 -10.41 -4.44
CA PRO A 404 8.21 -11.22 -5.61
C PRO A 404 9.38 -12.14 -5.27
N THR A 405 9.17 -13.45 -5.28
CA THR A 405 10.24 -14.47 -5.33
C THR A 405 9.86 -15.53 -6.36
N GLU A 406 10.83 -16.25 -6.93
CA GLU A 406 10.55 -17.25 -7.98
C GLU A 406 9.72 -18.43 -7.47
N GLU A 407 10.03 -18.94 -6.27
CA GLU A 407 9.28 -20.03 -5.62
C GLU A 407 7.81 -19.66 -5.34
N ARG A 408 7.48 -18.37 -5.37
CA ARG A 408 6.13 -17.83 -5.08
C ARG A 408 5.41 -17.31 -6.32
N LEU A 409 6.03 -17.42 -7.49
CA LEU A 409 5.39 -17.08 -8.75
C LEU A 409 4.78 -18.36 -9.34
N ASP A 410 3.59 -18.71 -8.85
CA ASP A 410 2.81 -19.83 -9.37
C ASP A 410 1.53 -19.30 -10.02
N PHE A 411 1.56 -19.19 -11.36
CA PHE A 411 0.41 -18.73 -12.13
C PHE A 411 -0.83 -19.57 -11.85
N ASP A 412 -0.69 -20.90 -11.81
CA ASP A 412 -1.84 -21.79 -11.78
C ASP A 412 -2.52 -21.73 -10.42
N LYS A 413 -1.73 -21.72 -9.34
CA LYS A 413 -2.23 -21.58 -7.96
C LYS A 413 -2.85 -20.21 -7.66
N GLU A 414 -2.32 -19.13 -8.26
CA GLU A 414 -2.86 -17.80 -8.02
C GLU A 414 -4.10 -17.52 -8.88
N VAL A 415 -4.11 -17.97 -10.14
CA VAL A 415 -5.11 -17.59 -11.13
C VAL A 415 -6.29 -18.56 -11.17
N TYR A 416 -6.09 -19.84 -10.86
CA TYR A 416 -7.17 -20.84 -10.93
C TYR A 416 -7.53 -21.40 -9.55
N GLU A 417 -8.82 -21.44 -9.27
CA GLU A 417 -9.41 -22.10 -8.11
C GLU A 417 -10.25 -23.27 -8.60
N LEU A 418 -9.84 -24.50 -8.25
CA LEU A 418 -10.56 -25.72 -8.62
C LEU A 418 -11.69 -25.98 -7.61
N LEU A 419 -12.89 -26.25 -8.10
CA LEU A 419 -14.09 -26.50 -7.29
C LEU A 419 -14.43 -27.99 -7.33
N TYR A 420 -14.41 -28.63 -6.16
CA TYR A 420 -14.70 -30.04 -5.97
C TYR A 420 -15.99 -30.25 -5.16
N ASP A 421 -16.78 -31.27 -5.50
CA ASP A 421 -18.02 -31.63 -4.78
C ASP A 421 -17.79 -32.48 -3.52
N ASP A 422 -16.66 -33.19 -3.46
CA ASP A 422 -16.36 -34.15 -2.38
C ASP A 422 -14.83 -34.14 -2.12
N SER A 423 -14.18 -35.31 -2.04
CA SER A 423 -12.74 -35.40 -1.79
C SER A 423 -11.87 -34.68 -2.83
N PHE A 424 -10.96 -33.83 -2.34
CA PHE A 424 -9.93 -33.14 -3.11
C PHE A 424 -9.04 -34.13 -3.88
N GLY A 425 -8.62 -33.76 -5.09
CA GLY A 425 -7.64 -34.50 -5.89
C GLY A 425 -8.18 -35.69 -6.70
N LYS A 426 -9.48 -36.02 -6.61
CA LYS A 426 -10.11 -37.01 -7.50
C LYS A 426 -10.70 -36.30 -8.73
N PRO A 427 -10.29 -36.63 -9.97
CA PRO A 427 -10.81 -35.95 -11.17
C PRO A 427 -12.34 -36.01 -11.29
N ARG A 428 -12.97 -37.13 -10.87
CA ARG A 428 -14.43 -37.31 -10.88
C ARG A 428 -15.19 -36.35 -9.95
N THR A 429 -14.52 -35.75 -8.97
CA THR A 429 -15.14 -34.82 -8.02
C THR A 429 -14.96 -33.37 -8.43
N LEU A 430 -14.19 -33.09 -9.51
CA LEU A 430 -14.03 -31.74 -10.05
C LEU A 430 -15.33 -31.33 -10.76
N LYS A 431 -15.99 -30.30 -10.24
CA LYS A 431 -17.26 -29.78 -10.79
C LYS A 431 -17.04 -28.58 -11.70
N ASN A 432 -16.09 -27.72 -11.35
CA ASN A 432 -15.78 -26.54 -12.14
C ASN A 432 -14.41 -25.98 -11.76
N TYR A 433 -13.98 -24.95 -12.45
CA TYR A 433 -12.87 -24.10 -12.03
C TYR A 433 -13.28 -22.63 -12.13
N LYS A 434 -12.68 -21.79 -11.30
CA LYS A 434 -12.91 -20.36 -11.28
C LYS A 434 -11.59 -19.63 -11.52
N GLU A 435 -11.64 -18.59 -12.33
CA GLU A 435 -10.51 -17.70 -12.52
C GLU A 435 -10.56 -16.58 -11.47
N ASN A 436 -9.46 -16.41 -10.74
CA ASN A 436 -9.31 -15.44 -9.67
C ASN A 436 -8.66 -14.16 -10.18
N ARG A 437 -9.46 -13.12 -10.38
CA ARG A 437 -8.99 -11.81 -10.81
C ARG A 437 -7.98 -11.18 -9.84
N VAL A 438 -8.19 -11.31 -8.53
CA VAL A 438 -7.28 -10.73 -7.52
C VAL A 438 -5.95 -11.48 -7.53
N GLY A 439 -6.01 -12.80 -7.67
CA GLY A 439 -4.85 -13.65 -7.89
C GLY A 439 -4.06 -13.25 -9.13
N LEU A 440 -4.70 -13.13 -10.30
CA LEU A 440 -4.05 -12.65 -11.53
C LEU A 440 -3.45 -11.25 -11.38
N SER A 441 -4.13 -10.34 -10.68
CA SER A 441 -3.64 -8.99 -10.40
C SER A 441 -2.39 -8.99 -9.52
N THR A 442 -2.30 -9.93 -8.58
CA THR A 442 -1.16 -10.16 -7.68
C THR A 442 -0.01 -10.79 -8.45
N TYR A 443 -0.29 -11.83 -9.24
CA TYR A 443 0.66 -12.49 -10.12
C TYR A 443 1.32 -11.48 -11.07
N LEU A 444 0.54 -10.66 -11.78
CA LEU A 444 1.07 -9.68 -12.72
C LEU A 444 1.98 -8.65 -12.01
N TYR A 445 1.62 -8.21 -10.81
CA TYR A 445 2.46 -7.32 -10.00
C TYR A 445 3.80 -7.96 -9.62
N LYS A 446 3.77 -9.23 -9.17
CA LYS A 446 4.97 -10.00 -8.85
C LYS A 446 5.82 -10.21 -10.08
N ALA A 447 5.24 -10.68 -11.17
CA ALA A 447 5.93 -10.92 -12.44
C ALA A 447 6.56 -9.62 -12.98
N THR A 448 5.88 -8.47 -12.90
CA THR A 448 6.45 -7.18 -13.29
C THR A 448 7.66 -6.85 -12.41
N SER A 449 7.51 -6.99 -11.09
CA SER A 449 8.61 -6.72 -10.16
C SER A 449 9.81 -7.63 -10.44
N LEU A 450 9.59 -8.93 -10.68
CA LEU A 450 10.63 -9.88 -11.09
C LEU A 450 11.28 -9.48 -12.43
N ALA A 451 10.49 -9.03 -13.40
CA ALA A 451 10.99 -8.62 -14.71
C ALA A 451 11.96 -7.43 -14.62
N ILE A 452 11.75 -6.49 -13.69
CA ILE A 452 12.66 -5.37 -13.42
C ILE A 452 14.06 -5.88 -13.04
N TRP A 453 14.14 -7.00 -12.30
CA TRP A 453 15.39 -7.53 -11.75
C TRP A 453 16.09 -8.59 -12.61
N LYS A 454 15.42 -9.11 -13.66
CA LYS A 454 15.90 -10.24 -14.49
C LYS A 454 16.24 -9.85 -15.94
N ASP A 455 16.18 -8.56 -16.28
CA ASP A 455 16.16 -8.07 -17.66
C ASP A 455 15.13 -8.82 -18.54
N GLY A 456 14.02 -9.27 -17.94
CA GLY A 456 12.93 -10.01 -18.60
C GLY A 456 13.25 -11.43 -19.12
N THR A 457 14.51 -11.86 -19.15
CA THR A 457 14.93 -13.11 -19.83
C THR A 457 14.49 -14.39 -19.12
N GLY A 458 14.48 -14.39 -17.79
CA GLY A 458 14.19 -15.58 -16.97
C GLY A 458 12.69 -15.82 -16.65
N LEU A 459 11.76 -15.24 -17.40
CA LEU A 459 10.31 -15.41 -17.19
C LEU A 459 9.59 -16.05 -18.39
N LYS A 460 10.31 -16.70 -19.32
CA LYS A 460 9.74 -17.18 -20.60
C LYS A 460 8.51 -18.10 -20.42
N ASN A 461 8.59 -19.08 -19.53
CA ASN A 461 7.49 -20.04 -19.28
C ASN A 461 6.26 -19.34 -18.69
N GLU A 462 6.50 -18.50 -17.69
CA GLU A 462 5.49 -17.70 -17.00
C GLU A 462 4.80 -16.70 -17.95
N MET A 463 5.53 -16.14 -18.92
CA MET A 463 4.94 -15.28 -19.96
C MET A 463 4.07 -16.06 -20.94
N GLU A 464 4.39 -17.32 -21.25
CA GLU A 464 3.55 -18.15 -22.11
C GLU A 464 2.22 -18.49 -21.41
N LYS A 465 2.23 -18.76 -20.10
CA LYS A 465 0.99 -18.94 -19.32
C LYS A 465 0.08 -17.72 -19.38
N VAL A 466 0.66 -16.53 -19.17
CA VAL A 466 -0.06 -15.25 -19.31
C VAL A 466 -0.63 -15.09 -20.72
N ARG A 467 0.17 -15.36 -21.76
CA ARG A 467 -0.27 -15.28 -23.15
C ARG A 467 -1.40 -16.27 -23.48
N VAL A 468 -1.37 -17.47 -22.93
CA VAL A 468 -2.42 -18.48 -23.11
C VAL A 468 -3.71 -18.05 -22.40
N PHE A 469 -3.61 -17.47 -21.20
CA PHE A 469 -4.74 -16.96 -20.43
C PHE A 469 -5.48 -15.82 -21.14
N PHE A 470 -4.73 -14.86 -21.70
CA PHE A 470 -5.29 -13.71 -22.42
C PHE A 470 -5.62 -14.07 -23.88
N LYS A 471 -6.61 -14.94 -24.07
CA LYS A 471 -7.19 -15.32 -25.37
C LYS A 471 -8.71 -15.29 -25.34
N GLY A 472 -9.33 -15.07 -26.51
CA GLY A 472 -10.79 -15.03 -26.66
C GLY A 472 -11.42 -14.01 -25.69
N SER A 473 -12.52 -14.41 -25.06
CA SER A 473 -13.28 -13.52 -24.15
C SER A 473 -12.48 -13.01 -22.96
N ASN A 474 -11.42 -13.72 -22.51
CA ASN A 474 -10.55 -13.25 -21.43
C ASN A 474 -9.84 -11.92 -21.75
N LEU A 475 -9.65 -11.59 -23.03
CA LEU A 475 -9.11 -10.29 -23.44
C LEU A 475 -9.98 -9.13 -22.93
N ILE A 476 -11.30 -9.30 -22.96
CA ILE A 476 -12.27 -8.28 -22.53
C ILE A 476 -12.66 -8.48 -21.06
N THR A 477 -12.80 -9.71 -20.57
CA THR A 477 -13.14 -10.00 -19.15
C THR A 477 -12.18 -9.33 -18.17
N TYR A 478 -10.89 -9.31 -18.50
CA TYR A 478 -9.85 -8.78 -17.63
C TYR A 478 -9.30 -7.42 -18.09
N TYR A 479 -10.10 -6.63 -18.82
CA TYR A 479 -9.67 -5.33 -19.36
C TYR A 479 -9.11 -4.36 -18.30
N GLN A 480 -9.60 -4.43 -17.07
CA GLN A 480 -9.12 -3.59 -15.95
C GLN A 480 -7.67 -3.93 -15.52
N LEU A 481 -7.15 -5.10 -15.94
CA LEU A 481 -5.77 -5.53 -15.69
C LEU A 481 -4.82 -5.23 -16.86
N TRP A 482 -5.30 -4.65 -17.97
CA TRP A 482 -4.45 -4.31 -19.12
C TRP A 482 -3.26 -3.42 -18.75
N GLU A 483 -3.44 -2.46 -17.84
CA GLU A 483 -2.32 -1.63 -17.34
C GLU A 483 -1.17 -2.50 -16.79
N LYS A 484 -1.49 -3.46 -15.90
CA LYS A 484 -0.50 -4.34 -15.30
C LYS A 484 0.13 -5.29 -16.33
N LEU A 485 -0.70 -5.85 -17.21
CA LEU A 485 -0.27 -6.74 -18.28
C LEU A 485 0.68 -6.04 -19.26
N PHE A 486 0.33 -4.83 -19.70
CA PHE A 486 1.16 -4.04 -20.60
C PHE A 486 2.45 -3.59 -19.90
N THR A 487 2.37 -3.20 -18.62
CA THR A 487 3.55 -2.82 -17.82
C THR A 487 4.53 -3.99 -17.75
N LEU A 488 4.06 -5.20 -17.47
CA LEU A 488 4.88 -6.42 -17.48
C LEU A 488 5.60 -6.61 -18.82
N LEU A 489 4.88 -6.54 -19.95
CA LEU A 489 5.46 -6.74 -21.28
C LEU A 489 6.44 -5.62 -21.68
N VAL A 490 6.19 -4.39 -21.26
CA VAL A 490 7.06 -3.23 -21.51
C VAL A 490 8.34 -3.33 -20.68
N VAL A 491 8.23 -3.62 -19.39
CA VAL A 491 9.38 -3.75 -18.49
C VAL A 491 10.27 -4.91 -18.93
N ALA A 492 9.68 -6.06 -19.30
CA ALA A 492 10.38 -7.24 -19.78
C ALA A 492 10.89 -7.16 -21.23
N ASP A 493 10.80 -5.99 -21.89
CA ASP A 493 11.20 -5.75 -23.28
C ASP A 493 10.57 -6.71 -24.33
N ARG A 494 9.35 -7.20 -24.05
CA ARG A 494 8.60 -8.16 -24.90
C ARG A 494 7.74 -7.45 -25.95
N LYS A 495 8.35 -6.53 -26.72
CA LYS A 495 7.64 -5.69 -27.72
C LYS A 495 6.84 -6.48 -28.76
N ARG A 496 7.31 -7.67 -29.15
CA ARG A 496 6.62 -8.54 -30.12
C ARG A 496 5.33 -9.13 -29.55
N ASP A 497 5.39 -9.60 -28.31
CA ASP A 497 4.22 -10.14 -27.62
C ASP A 497 3.20 -9.05 -27.32
N LEU A 498 3.67 -7.86 -26.92
CA LEU A 498 2.81 -6.69 -26.76
C LEU A 498 2.09 -6.33 -28.06
N ALA A 499 2.80 -6.25 -29.19
CA ALA A 499 2.16 -5.96 -30.48
C ALA A 499 1.13 -7.02 -30.87
N SER A 500 1.44 -8.31 -30.68
CA SER A 500 0.51 -9.40 -30.94
C SER A 500 -0.74 -9.31 -30.05
N LEU A 501 -0.56 -9.06 -28.75
CA LEU A 501 -1.65 -8.91 -27.80
C LEU A 501 -2.55 -7.72 -28.16
N LEU A 502 -1.96 -6.57 -28.51
CA LEU A 502 -2.70 -5.38 -28.91
C LEU A 502 -3.52 -5.62 -30.18
N GLN A 503 -2.98 -6.36 -31.16
CA GLN A 503 -3.73 -6.76 -32.34
C GLN A 503 -4.92 -7.66 -31.98
N SER A 504 -4.73 -8.63 -31.10
CA SER A 504 -5.81 -9.51 -30.62
C SER A 504 -6.89 -8.73 -29.86
N ILE A 505 -6.50 -7.81 -28.96
CA ILE A 505 -7.44 -6.95 -28.23
C ILE A 505 -8.22 -6.07 -29.21
N HIS A 506 -7.55 -5.44 -30.17
CA HIS A 506 -8.21 -4.57 -31.16
C HIS A 506 -9.22 -5.33 -32.02
N ASN A 507 -8.87 -6.55 -32.45
CA ASN A 507 -9.78 -7.39 -33.21
C ASN A 507 -10.99 -7.80 -32.36
N GLU A 508 -10.78 -8.20 -31.10
CA GLU A 508 -11.86 -8.60 -30.20
C GLU A 508 -12.79 -7.43 -29.88
N ILE A 509 -12.26 -6.22 -29.66
CA ILE A 509 -13.07 -5.00 -29.48
C ILE A 509 -13.94 -4.75 -30.73
N LYS A 510 -13.38 -4.90 -31.94
CA LYS A 510 -14.15 -4.72 -33.19
C LYS A 510 -15.25 -5.76 -33.35
N SER A 511 -14.99 -7.02 -32.99
CA SER A 511 -15.95 -8.12 -33.13
C SER A 511 -16.92 -8.27 -31.96
N LEU A 512 -16.74 -7.52 -30.87
CA LEU A 512 -17.57 -7.53 -29.67
C LEU A 512 -19.06 -7.39 -29.98
N GLU A 513 -19.90 -8.19 -29.32
CA GLU A 513 -21.36 -8.15 -29.38
C GLU A 513 -21.93 -7.85 -27.98
N LEU A 514 -23.14 -7.29 -27.94
CA LEU A 514 -23.89 -7.05 -26.71
C LEU A 514 -25.21 -7.81 -26.79
N GLU A 515 -25.65 -8.33 -25.66
CA GLU A 515 -26.97 -8.94 -25.52
C GLU A 515 -28.05 -7.86 -25.35
N GLU A 516 -29.28 -8.15 -25.77
CA GLU A 516 -30.42 -7.29 -25.48
C GLU A 516 -30.58 -7.12 -23.96
N PRO A 517 -30.92 -5.92 -23.45
CA PRO A 517 -31.34 -4.72 -24.20
C PRO A 517 -30.19 -3.74 -24.57
N PHE A 518 -28.93 -4.11 -24.36
CA PHE A 518 -27.82 -3.13 -24.40
C PHE A 518 -27.19 -2.92 -25.78
N ILE A 519 -27.76 -3.47 -26.86
CA ILE A 519 -27.17 -3.46 -28.20
C ILE A 519 -26.84 -2.05 -28.69
N SER A 520 -27.69 -1.06 -28.39
CA SER A 520 -27.50 0.36 -28.76
C SER A 520 -26.19 0.96 -28.20
N THR A 521 -25.69 0.43 -27.08
CA THR A 521 -24.48 0.95 -26.40
C THR A 521 -23.18 0.38 -26.95
N ARG A 522 -23.24 -0.52 -27.94
CA ARG A 522 -22.08 -1.24 -28.49
C ARG A 522 -20.93 -0.32 -28.90
N VAL A 523 -21.22 0.73 -29.68
CA VAL A 523 -20.20 1.67 -30.16
C VAL A 523 -19.53 2.38 -28.99
N THR A 524 -20.31 2.80 -27.99
CA THR A 524 -19.80 3.46 -26.78
C THR A 524 -18.90 2.54 -25.97
N VAL A 525 -19.24 1.25 -25.86
CA VAL A 525 -18.40 0.25 -25.19
C VAL A 525 -17.08 0.06 -25.94
N GLN A 526 -17.13 -0.06 -27.27
CA GLN A 526 -15.93 -0.21 -28.11
C GLN A 526 -14.99 1.00 -27.99
N LEU A 527 -15.54 2.21 -28.02
CA LEU A 527 -14.78 3.44 -27.81
C LEU A 527 -14.16 3.49 -26.41
N THR A 528 -14.94 3.13 -25.38
CA THR A 528 -14.46 3.09 -23.99
C THR A 528 -13.31 2.09 -23.84
N LEU A 529 -13.44 0.88 -24.39
CA LEU A 529 -12.37 -0.12 -24.35
C LEU A 529 -11.13 0.33 -25.12
N SER A 530 -11.28 0.94 -26.31
CA SER A 530 -10.15 1.50 -27.07
C SER A 530 -9.40 2.58 -26.27
N ASP A 531 -10.15 3.44 -25.58
CA ASP A 531 -9.63 4.47 -24.70
C ASP A 531 -8.92 3.89 -23.47
N TYR A 532 -9.39 2.76 -22.95
CA TYR A 532 -8.75 2.00 -21.89
C TYR A 532 -7.43 1.38 -22.33
N VAL A 533 -7.36 0.81 -23.54
CA VAL A 533 -6.10 0.33 -24.13
C VAL A 533 -5.08 1.47 -24.20
N ARG A 534 -5.48 2.61 -24.76
CA ARG A 534 -4.60 3.78 -24.90
C ARG A 534 -4.07 4.27 -23.55
N THR A 535 -4.95 4.41 -22.56
CA THR A 535 -4.55 4.95 -21.25
C THR A 535 -3.70 3.94 -20.48
N SER A 536 -4.00 2.65 -20.58
CA SER A 536 -3.20 1.57 -19.99
C SER A 536 -1.79 1.49 -20.60
N LEU A 537 -1.67 1.65 -21.91
CA LEU A 537 -0.38 1.73 -22.60
C LEU A 537 0.40 2.98 -22.20
N ALA A 538 -0.28 4.14 -22.16
CA ALA A 538 0.34 5.40 -21.74
C ALA A 538 0.95 5.29 -20.34
N GLN A 539 0.24 4.63 -19.42
CA GLN A 539 0.71 4.37 -18.06
C GLN A 539 1.97 3.49 -18.03
N SER A 540 2.04 2.49 -18.92
CA SER A 540 3.17 1.57 -19.05
C SER A 540 4.39 2.26 -19.68
N PHE A 541 4.19 3.03 -20.76
CA PHE A 541 5.25 3.80 -21.42
C PHE A 541 5.75 4.97 -20.57
N ALA A 542 4.89 5.52 -19.70
CA ALA A 542 5.28 6.49 -18.69
C ALA A 542 6.11 5.88 -17.56
N LEU A 543 6.42 4.58 -17.60
CA LEU A 543 7.44 3.96 -16.74
C LEU A 543 8.75 3.77 -17.54
N LYS A 544 8.66 3.11 -18.71
CA LYS A 544 9.79 2.84 -19.64
C LYS A 544 9.39 3.16 -21.08
N ALA A 545 9.81 4.33 -21.58
CA ALA A 545 9.35 4.87 -22.86
C ALA A 545 10.17 4.39 -24.08
N GLY A 546 11.34 3.79 -23.87
CA GLY A 546 12.28 3.44 -24.94
C GLY A 546 11.70 2.58 -26.06
N ILE A 547 10.68 1.77 -25.77
CA ILE A 547 9.94 0.97 -26.76
C ILE A 547 9.26 1.82 -27.85
N LEU A 548 8.91 3.08 -27.56
CA LEU A 548 8.33 4.02 -28.53
C LEU A 548 9.35 4.54 -29.55
N ASN A 549 10.65 4.37 -29.29
CA ASN A 549 11.72 4.75 -30.22
C ASN A 549 12.04 3.63 -31.23
N ASP A 550 11.47 2.43 -31.04
CA ASP A 550 11.68 1.28 -31.92
C ASP A 550 10.80 1.37 -33.17
N LYS A 551 11.43 1.57 -34.34
CA LYS A 551 10.74 1.73 -35.63
C LYS A 551 9.83 0.55 -35.99
N TRP A 552 10.21 -0.68 -35.62
CA TRP A 552 9.40 -1.86 -35.90
C TRP A 552 8.11 -1.84 -35.07
N PHE A 553 8.21 -1.55 -33.77
CA PHE A 553 7.08 -1.51 -32.88
C PHE A 553 6.14 -0.35 -33.22
N THR A 554 6.67 0.85 -33.51
CA THR A 554 5.84 1.98 -33.94
C THR A 554 5.12 1.69 -35.25
N GLY A 555 5.79 1.09 -36.23
CA GLY A 555 5.16 0.66 -37.49
C GLY A 555 4.06 -0.40 -37.27
N ARG A 556 4.20 -1.27 -36.26
CA ARG A 556 3.13 -2.20 -35.86
C ARG A 556 1.95 -1.52 -35.20
N LEU A 557 2.17 -0.52 -34.35
CA LEU A 557 1.08 0.29 -33.79
C LEU A 557 0.31 1.02 -34.91
N GLU A 558 1.01 1.58 -35.89
CA GLU A 558 0.41 2.22 -37.06
C GLU A 558 -0.40 1.22 -37.91
N SER A 559 0.08 0.00 -38.08
CA SER A 559 -0.67 -1.06 -38.76
C SER A 559 -1.96 -1.46 -38.03
N ILE A 560 -1.99 -1.42 -36.70
CA ILE A 560 -3.16 -1.81 -35.90
C ILE A 560 -4.20 -0.67 -35.87
N TYR A 561 -3.75 0.55 -35.59
CA TYR A 561 -4.61 1.70 -35.28
C TYR A 561 -4.69 2.77 -36.39
N GLY A 562 -3.94 2.59 -37.48
CA GLY A 562 -3.84 3.51 -38.62
C GLY A 562 -2.61 4.43 -38.56
N GLU A 563 -1.97 4.67 -39.71
CA GLU A 563 -0.84 5.60 -39.87
C GLU A 563 -1.23 7.04 -39.50
N LYS A 564 -0.32 7.74 -38.78
CA LYS A 564 -0.54 9.12 -38.30
C LYS A 564 -1.88 9.34 -37.59
N SER A 565 -2.49 8.27 -37.09
CA SER A 565 -3.81 8.31 -36.47
C SER A 565 -3.78 9.24 -35.26
N ASP A 566 -4.91 9.91 -35.04
CA ASP A 566 -5.16 10.69 -33.84
C ASP A 566 -5.00 9.84 -32.57
N TRP A 567 -5.21 8.52 -32.69
CA TRP A 567 -5.03 7.56 -31.60
C TRP A 567 -3.59 7.51 -31.08
N ILE A 568 -2.59 7.37 -31.95
CA ILE A 568 -1.16 7.33 -31.56
C ILE A 568 -0.72 8.70 -31.01
N ARG A 569 -1.17 9.80 -31.62
CA ARG A 569 -0.89 11.15 -31.10
C ARG A 569 -1.45 11.34 -29.69
N LYS A 570 -2.67 10.87 -29.42
CA LYS A 570 -3.27 10.89 -28.09
C LYS A 570 -2.54 9.98 -27.10
N LEU A 571 -2.00 8.84 -27.56
CA LEU A 571 -1.19 7.95 -26.73
C LEU A 571 0.08 8.64 -26.23
N ILE A 572 0.85 9.24 -27.16
CA ILE A 572 2.09 9.97 -26.83
C ILE A 572 1.79 11.12 -25.87
N LYS A 573 0.74 11.91 -26.13
CA LYS A 573 0.30 12.99 -25.22
C LYS A 573 -0.07 12.47 -23.83
N ALA A 574 -0.81 11.37 -23.75
CA ALA A 574 -1.17 10.76 -22.48
C ALA A 574 0.05 10.24 -21.71
N THR A 575 1.03 9.64 -22.40
CA THR A 575 2.29 9.18 -21.80
C THR A 575 3.03 10.34 -21.13
N LEU A 576 3.19 11.46 -21.85
CA LEU A 576 3.84 12.66 -21.34
C LEU A 576 3.04 13.26 -20.17
N ALA A 577 1.72 13.38 -20.31
CA ALA A 577 0.86 13.92 -19.26
C ALA A 577 0.94 13.09 -17.97
N ILE A 578 0.92 11.76 -18.05
CA ILE A 578 1.06 10.88 -16.89
C ILE A 578 2.41 11.08 -16.21
N ARG A 579 3.50 11.17 -16.99
CA ARG A 579 4.84 11.41 -16.46
C ARG A 579 4.95 12.78 -15.78
N ASN A 580 4.58 13.84 -16.48
CA ASN A 580 4.76 15.23 -16.03
C ASN A 580 3.82 15.62 -14.89
N THR A 581 2.69 14.93 -14.73
CA THR A 581 1.76 15.12 -13.59
C THR A 581 1.99 14.13 -12.45
N TRP A 582 3.00 13.27 -12.59
CA TRP A 582 3.47 12.28 -11.63
C TRP A 582 2.46 11.19 -11.26
N PHE A 583 1.63 10.79 -12.22
CA PHE A 583 0.66 9.71 -12.06
C PHE A 583 1.26 8.31 -12.32
N VAL A 584 2.59 8.21 -12.45
CA VAL A 584 3.30 6.93 -12.60
C VAL A 584 3.10 6.07 -11.34
N ARG A 585 3.07 4.74 -11.53
CA ARG A 585 2.96 3.79 -10.42
C ARG A 585 4.29 3.70 -9.66
N SER A 586 4.41 4.46 -8.57
CA SER A 586 5.63 4.51 -7.73
C SER A 586 6.08 3.13 -7.20
N ALA A 587 5.17 2.15 -7.10
CA ALA A 587 5.48 0.80 -6.64
C ALA A 587 6.49 0.05 -7.54
N TYR A 588 6.64 0.48 -8.81
CA TYR A 588 7.60 -0.09 -9.75
C TYR A 588 8.86 0.76 -9.92
N VAL A 589 8.92 1.97 -9.34
CA VAL A 589 10.10 2.84 -9.49
C VAL A 589 11.22 2.30 -8.60
N THR A 590 12.42 2.11 -9.15
CA THR A 590 13.57 1.51 -8.43
C THR A 590 14.04 2.39 -7.28
N TYR A 591 14.21 3.69 -7.56
CA TYR A 591 14.67 4.70 -6.61
C TYR A 591 13.48 5.56 -6.16
N PRO A 592 13.06 5.49 -4.88
CA PRO A 592 11.93 6.27 -4.39
C PRO A 592 12.06 7.76 -4.71
N LEU A 593 10.94 8.36 -5.11
CA LEU A 593 10.78 9.76 -5.49
C LEU A 593 11.43 10.19 -6.81
N LEU A 594 12.15 9.31 -7.51
CA LEU A 594 12.76 9.63 -8.80
C LEU A 594 11.72 10.13 -9.83
N GLU A 595 10.50 9.61 -9.78
CA GLU A 595 9.39 10.02 -10.64
C GLU A 595 8.95 11.48 -10.46
N PHE A 596 9.30 12.12 -9.34
CA PHE A 596 8.95 13.50 -9.03
C PHE A 596 10.06 14.50 -9.38
N THR A 597 11.21 14.04 -9.87
CA THR A 597 12.38 14.88 -10.21
C THR A 597 12.23 15.56 -11.57
N ASN A 598 12.98 16.64 -11.81
CA ASN A 598 13.09 17.27 -13.14
C ASN A 598 13.61 16.29 -14.20
N TRP A 599 14.45 15.34 -13.79
CA TRP A 599 15.03 14.28 -14.62
C TRP A 599 13.97 13.35 -15.22
N ALA A 600 12.87 13.13 -14.52
CA ALA A 600 11.78 12.28 -15.00
C ALA A 600 10.86 13.00 -16.01
N GLN A 601 10.89 14.33 -16.07
CA GLN A 601 9.98 15.13 -16.91
C GLN A 601 10.56 15.38 -18.30
N SER A 602 9.70 15.42 -19.32
CA SER A 602 10.10 15.73 -20.69
C SER A 602 8.92 16.27 -21.52
N LYS A 603 9.25 16.96 -22.61
CA LYS A 603 8.30 17.35 -23.66
C LYS A 603 8.24 16.34 -24.81
N ASP A 604 9.19 15.40 -24.87
CA ASP A 604 9.29 14.37 -25.89
C ASP A 604 9.48 13.00 -25.23
N THR A 605 8.72 12.01 -25.70
CA THR A 605 8.83 10.62 -25.26
C THR A 605 10.20 10.01 -25.57
N SER A 606 10.89 10.49 -26.61
CA SER A 606 12.22 10.00 -26.97
C SER A 606 13.28 10.30 -25.91
N ALA A 607 13.12 11.40 -25.17
CA ALA A 607 14.00 11.84 -24.10
C ALA A 607 13.55 11.36 -22.71
N LEU A 608 12.43 10.63 -22.60
CA LEU A 608 12.00 10.06 -21.33
C LEU A 608 12.93 8.93 -20.90
N LYS A 609 13.57 9.14 -19.75
CA LYS A 609 14.40 8.14 -19.10
C LYS A 609 13.53 7.08 -18.40
N SER A 610 14.08 5.89 -18.29
CA SER A 610 13.41 4.75 -17.65
C SER A 610 13.45 4.88 -16.13
N LEU A 611 12.32 4.65 -15.46
CA LEU A 611 12.23 4.70 -13.98
C LEU A 611 12.46 3.35 -13.29
N VAL A 612 12.75 2.31 -14.08
CA VAL A 612 12.98 0.94 -13.60
C VAL A 612 14.43 0.50 -13.75
N GLU A 613 15.32 1.41 -14.14
CA GLU A 613 16.76 1.10 -14.22
C GLU A 613 17.30 0.78 -12.83
N LEU A 614 18.13 -0.25 -12.77
CA LEU A 614 18.74 -0.71 -11.52
C LEU A 614 20.01 0.07 -11.19
N GLU A 615 20.66 0.64 -12.20
CA GLU A 615 21.81 1.52 -12.06
C GLU A 615 21.43 2.94 -12.49
N LEU A 616 21.76 3.92 -11.67
CA LEU A 616 21.64 5.32 -12.06
C LEU A 616 22.79 5.72 -12.99
N ASP A 617 22.50 6.60 -13.93
CA ASP A 617 23.50 7.18 -14.83
C ASP A 617 24.32 8.27 -14.12
N TRP A 618 25.07 7.86 -13.08
CA TRP A 618 25.79 8.74 -12.16
C TRP A 618 26.61 9.85 -12.83
N PRO A 619 27.37 9.60 -13.93
CA PRO A 619 28.18 10.63 -14.57
C PRO A 619 27.36 11.76 -15.24
N HIS A 620 26.09 11.51 -15.54
CA HIS A 620 25.22 12.46 -16.23
C HIS A 620 24.11 13.02 -15.33
N LEU A 621 24.10 12.65 -14.06
CA LEU A 621 23.22 13.24 -13.05
C LEU A 621 23.80 14.54 -12.51
N ASN A 622 22.92 15.52 -12.32
CA ASN A 622 23.27 16.80 -11.73
C ASN A 622 22.18 17.27 -10.76
N ARG A 623 22.50 18.25 -9.92
CA ARG A 623 21.57 18.77 -8.90
C ARG A 623 20.26 19.28 -9.51
N GLU A 624 20.33 20.05 -10.59
CA GLU A 624 19.14 20.65 -11.22
C GLU A 624 18.17 19.58 -11.75
N THR A 625 18.70 18.54 -12.39
CA THR A 625 17.91 17.43 -12.91
C THR A 625 17.37 16.54 -11.80
N PHE A 626 18.13 16.31 -10.73
CA PHE A 626 17.66 15.45 -9.65
C PHE A 626 16.71 16.16 -8.67
N ASP A 627 16.68 17.50 -8.64
CA ASP A 627 15.74 18.27 -7.83
C ASP A 627 14.28 17.89 -8.12
N LEU A 628 13.46 17.84 -7.06
CA LEU A 628 12.02 17.64 -7.22
C LEU A 628 11.44 18.75 -8.09
N ALA A 629 10.69 18.33 -9.11
CA ALA A 629 10.15 19.22 -10.10
C ALA A 629 9.16 20.20 -9.48
N LYS A 630 9.44 21.49 -9.68
CA LYS A 630 8.61 22.60 -9.22
C LYS A 630 7.49 22.81 -10.24
N VAL A 631 6.36 22.16 -10.03
CA VAL A 631 5.15 22.37 -10.84
C VAL A 631 4.06 22.87 -9.90
N PRO A 632 3.15 23.77 -10.32
CA PRO A 632 2.10 24.31 -9.46
C PRO A 632 1.14 23.24 -8.90
N ASN A 633 1.29 21.96 -9.24
CA ASN A 633 0.40 20.89 -8.83
C ASN A 633 0.86 20.25 -7.52
N PRO A 634 -0.04 19.95 -6.56
CA PRO A 634 0.35 19.21 -5.36
C PRO A 634 0.69 17.75 -5.72
N TYR A 635 1.66 17.13 -5.04
CA TYR A 635 1.99 15.73 -5.26
C TYR A 635 0.77 14.82 -5.03
N PRO A 636 0.51 13.86 -5.94
CA PRO A 636 -0.68 13.00 -5.88
C PRO A 636 -0.66 12.01 -4.72
N ARG A 637 0.50 11.77 -4.10
CA ARG A 637 0.64 10.87 -2.95
C ARG A 637 1.37 11.53 -1.78
N PHE A 638 1.29 10.87 -0.64
CA PHE A 638 2.08 11.19 0.54
C PHE A 638 3.45 10.49 0.43
N PHE A 639 4.53 11.15 0.86
CA PHE A 639 5.89 10.60 0.88
C PHE A 639 6.23 10.08 2.27
N ASN A 640 6.73 8.84 2.38
CA ASN A 640 7.22 8.30 3.64
C ASN A 640 8.58 8.92 4.01
N LEU A 641 8.91 8.98 5.30
CA LEU A 641 10.16 9.60 5.76
C LEU A 641 11.37 8.84 5.20
N TYR A 642 11.31 7.51 5.14
CA TYR A 642 12.38 6.70 4.55
C TYR A 642 12.64 7.06 3.08
N GLU A 643 11.59 7.40 2.31
CA GLU A 643 11.72 7.80 0.91
C GLU A 643 12.42 9.16 0.80
N VAL A 644 12.07 10.09 1.69
CA VAL A 644 12.66 11.43 1.75
C VAL A 644 14.14 11.35 2.13
N SER A 645 14.49 10.67 3.22
CA SER A 645 15.89 10.50 3.65
C SER A 645 16.72 9.74 2.60
N HIS A 646 16.15 8.72 1.96
CA HIS A 646 16.84 8.00 0.88
C HIS A 646 17.08 8.88 -0.35
N TYR A 647 16.10 9.69 -0.74
CA TYR A 647 16.28 10.66 -1.84
C TYR A 647 17.34 11.72 -1.50
N LEU A 648 17.34 12.25 -0.27
CA LEU A 648 18.33 13.25 0.17
C LEU A 648 19.75 12.69 0.14
N TRP A 649 19.92 11.42 0.53
CA TRP A 649 21.20 10.73 0.42
C TRP A 649 21.71 10.70 -1.02
N LEU A 650 20.88 10.29 -1.99
CA LEU A 650 21.24 10.30 -3.42
C LEU A 650 21.54 11.72 -3.91
N SER A 651 20.70 12.69 -3.54
CA SER A 651 20.85 14.10 -3.93
C SER A 651 22.19 14.69 -3.45
N LYS A 652 22.62 14.35 -2.23
CA LYS A 652 23.91 14.79 -1.67
C LYS A 652 25.10 14.10 -2.34
N ILE A 653 25.01 12.81 -2.70
CA ILE A 653 26.04 12.13 -3.51
C ILE A 653 26.20 12.85 -4.86
N ILE A 654 25.09 13.14 -5.54
CA ILE A 654 25.08 13.83 -6.84
C ILE A 654 25.68 15.23 -6.69
N ALA A 655 25.26 16.00 -5.68
CA ALA A 655 25.78 17.35 -5.46
C ALA A 655 27.30 17.37 -5.21
N ASN A 656 27.82 16.39 -4.45
CA ASN A 656 29.25 16.28 -4.18
C ASN A 656 30.06 15.86 -5.40
N HIS A 657 29.52 14.99 -6.27
CA HIS A 657 30.19 14.58 -7.50
C HIS A 657 30.50 15.77 -8.42
N GLN A 658 29.69 16.82 -8.37
CA GLN A 658 29.83 18.01 -9.23
C GLN A 658 30.72 19.12 -8.65
N SER A 659 31.18 18.99 -7.40
CA SER A 659 31.96 20.04 -6.74
C SER A 659 33.45 19.70 -6.75
N ASP A 660 34.30 20.72 -6.95
CA ASP A 660 35.75 20.59 -6.80
C ASP A 660 36.18 20.36 -5.33
N GLU A 661 35.34 20.78 -4.38
CA GLU A 661 35.54 20.56 -2.94
C GLU A 661 34.47 19.61 -2.38
N PHE A 662 34.93 18.47 -1.87
CA PHE A 662 34.05 17.43 -1.36
C PHE A 662 33.43 17.81 0.00
N ARG A 663 32.09 17.87 0.11
CA ARG A 663 31.38 18.30 1.33
C ARG A 663 30.93 17.11 2.19
N THR A 664 31.89 16.46 2.84
CA THR A 664 31.68 15.35 3.80
C THR A 664 30.64 15.67 4.88
N ARG A 665 30.64 16.92 5.37
CA ARG A 665 29.72 17.43 6.41
C ARG A 665 28.24 17.25 6.07
N SER A 666 27.90 17.09 4.78
CA SER A 666 26.50 16.89 4.35
C SER A 666 25.84 15.62 4.90
N PHE A 667 26.63 14.66 5.37
CA PHE A 667 26.18 13.41 6.01
C PHE A 667 26.55 13.34 7.51
N MET A 668 26.94 14.46 8.13
CA MET A 668 27.29 14.53 9.55
C MET A 668 26.13 15.08 10.38
N HIS A 669 26.10 16.38 10.64
CA HIS A 669 25.06 17.07 11.40
C HIS A 669 23.93 17.56 10.48
N GLY A 670 22.71 17.59 10.98
CA GLY A 670 21.54 18.19 10.34
C GLY A 670 20.90 17.35 9.24
N PHE A 671 21.42 16.15 8.93
CA PHE A 671 20.86 15.31 7.87
C PHE A 671 19.44 14.84 8.21
N ILE A 672 19.18 14.46 9.45
CA ILE A 672 17.86 13.99 9.90
C ILE A 672 16.90 15.17 10.01
N ASN A 673 17.36 16.28 10.58
CA ASN A 673 16.57 17.51 10.65
C ASN A 673 16.15 17.99 9.25
N GLU A 674 17.07 17.97 8.27
CA GLU A 674 16.75 18.28 6.87
C GLU A 674 15.72 17.29 6.29
N ALA A 675 15.86 15.98 6.57
CA ALA A 675 14.90 14.98 6.12
C ALA A 675 13.50 15.19 6.70
N ILE A 676 13.41 15.54 7.98
CA ILE A 676 12.16 15.86 8.67
C ILE A 676 11.53 17.13 8.09
N ASP A 677 12.32 18.20 7.94
CA ASP A 677 11.82 19.45 7.38
C ASP A 677 11.32 19.26 5.96
N LYS A 678 12.04 18.49 5.13
CA LYS A 678 11.58 18.12 3.77
C LYS A 678 10.36 17.21 3.78
N TYR A 679 10.26 16.30 4.74
CA TYR A 679 9.07 15.47 4.92
C TYR A 679 7.83 16.32 5.25
N ILE A 680 7.96 17.31 6.14
CA ILE A 680 6.91 18.26 6.48
C ILE A 680 6.56 19.15 5.28
N GLU A 681 7.57 19.71 4.62
CA GLU A 681 7.45 20.61 3.47
C GLU A 681 6.74 19.92 2.29
N TRP A 682 7.26 18.78 1.83
CA TRP A 682 6.78 18.10 0.62
C TRP A 682 5.41 17.45 0.81
N ASN A 683 5.10 17.03 2.05
CA ASN A 683 3.76 16.56 2.36
C ASN A 683 2.76 17.71 2.58
N ASN A 684 3.21 18.98 2.62
CA ASN A 684 2.40 20.17 2.84
C ASN A 684 1.55 20.00 4.11
N ILE A 685 2.20 19.62 5.22
CA ILE A 685 1.55 19.56 6.54
C ILE A 685 1.22 21.02 6.96
N PRO A 686 -0.05 21.37 7.23
CA PRO A 686 -0.48 22.73 7.54
C PRO A 686 0.25 23.37 8.72
N ALA A 687 0.36 24.70 8.75
CA ALA A 687 1.07 25.43 9.82
C ALA A 687 0.30 25.47 11.15
N ASP A 688 -1.02 25.39 11.06
CA ASP A 688 -1.99 25.27 12.14
C ASP A 688 -2.01 23.89 12.82
N GLU A 689 -1.37 22.88 12.22
CA GLU A 689 -1.08 21.59 12.86
C GLU A 689 0.28 21.65 13.58
N LEU A 690 0.47 22.65 14.45
CA LEU A 690 1.73 22.86 15.16
C LEU A 690 2.10 21.62 15.98
N ASP A 691 1.15 21.08 16.74
CA ASP A 691 1.33 19.87 17.55
C ASP A 691 1.77 18.65 16.72
N VAL A 692 1.29 18.53 15.47
CA VAL A 692 1.68 17.42 14.58
C VAL A 692 3.10 17.63 14.04
N LYS A 693 3.48 18.87 13.75
CA LYS A 693 4.84 19.20 13.29
C LYS A 693 5.86 19.06 14.41
N GLU A 694 5.52 19.51 15.61
CA GLU A 694 6.32 19.33 16.82
C GLU A 694 6.46 17.84 17.10
N ALA A 695 5.37 17.08 17.14
CA ALA A 695 5.45 15.62 17.23
C ALA A 695 6.35 15.01 16.14
N ILE A 696 6.22 15.41 14.87
CA ILE A 696 7.10 14.89 13.80
C ILE A 696 8.58 15.27 14.01
N ARG A 697 8.88 16.42 14.62
CA ARG A 697 10.26 16.82 14.94
C ARG A 697 10.79 16.07 16.16
N ASP A 698 9.95 15.90 17.17
CA ASP A 698 10.26 15.13 18.37
C ASP A 698 10.49 13.65 18.06
N LEU A 699 10.00 13.16 16.92
CA LEU A 699 10.23 11.80 16.45
C LEU A 699 11.72 11.45 16.38
N ALA A 700 12.52 12.36 15.85
CA ALA A 700 13.92 12.14 15.58
C ALA A 700 14.69 13.45 15.84
N GLU A 701 15.24 13.55 17.04
CA GLU A 701 15.93 14.73 17.51
C GLU A 701 17.45 14.54 17.37
N GLU A 702 18.14 15.60 16.93
CA GLU A 702 19.60 15.69 16.96
C GLU A 702 19.98 16.71 18.05
N VAL A 703 20.94 16.38 18.92
CA VAL A 703 21.54 17.39 19.81
C VAL A 703 22.18 18.49 18.97
N ASP A 704 21.99 19.76 19.36
CA ASP A 704 22.66 20.88 18.73
C ASP A 704 24.19 20.70 18.80
N GLU A 705 24.89 20.83 17.69
CA GLU A 705 26.35 20.67 17.61
C GLU A 705 27.10 21.56 18.62
N HIS A 706 26.55 22.71 19.01
CA HIS A 706 27.17 23.61 19.99
C HIS A 706 27.08 23.08 21.44
N GLN A 707 26.24 22.08 21.69
CA GLN A 707 26.00 21.48 23.00
C GLN A 707 26.64 20.10 23.17
N ILE A 708 27.35 19.61 22.15
CA ILE A 708 27.95 18.27 22.13
C ILE A 708 29.41 18.32 22.58
N GLU A 709 29.83 17.36 23.40
CA GLU A 709 31.26 17.08 23.61
C GLU A 709 31.90 16.56 22.31
N ASN A 710 32.92 17.27 21.77
CA ASN A 710 33.63 16.95 20.52
C ASN A 710 32.69 16.86 19.29
N PRO A 711 31.96 17.93 18.95
CA PRO A 711 30.94 17.90 17.90
C PRO A 711 31.51 17.53 16.53
N GLU A 712 32.78 17.85 16.28
CA GLU A 712 33.42 17.49 15.02
C GLU A 712 33.57 15.97 14.77
N HIS A 713 33.35 15.15 15.80
CA HIS A 713 33.52 13.69 15.77
C HIS A 713 32.24 12.91 16.11
N LEU A 714 31.30 13.51 16.84
CA LEU A 714 30.13 12.82 17.36
C LEU A 714 28.83 13.59 17.13
N GLN A 715 27.76 12.86 16.86
CA GLN A 715 26.38 13.37 16.92
C GLN A 715 25.51 12.37 17.67
N GLU A 716 24.71 12.85 18.61
CA GLU A 716 23.69 12.02 19.25
C GLU A 716 22.32 12.26 18.61
N ILE A 717 21.62 11.17 18.31
CA ILE A 717 20.32 11.18 17.64
C ILE A 717 19.36 10.30 18.42
N HIS A 718 18.22 10.83 18.86
CA HIS A 718 17.19 10.06 19.54
C HIS A 718 16.03 9.83 18.59
N ILE A 719 15.61 8.57 18.43
CA ILE A 719 14.47 8.19 17.61
C ILE A 719 13.45 7.49 18.50
N GLN A 720 12.26 8.07 18.57
CA GLN A 720 11.20 7.62 19.45
C GLN A 720 9.89 7.34 18.71
N ASN A 721 9.08 6.45 19.29
CA ASN A 721 7.72 6.24 18.82
C ASN A 721 6.81 7.33 19.38
N ILE A 722 5.84 7.75 18.58
CA ILE A 722 4.77 8.64 19.00
C ILE A 722 3.51 7.81 18.92
N LEU A 723 3.13 7.24 20.05
CA LEU A 723 2.04 6.29 20.15
C LEU A 723 0.73 7.02 20.50
N PRO A 724 -0.43 6.47 20.15
CA PRO A 724 -1.70 6.93 20.68
C PRO A 724 -1.75 6.85 22.22
N ASP A 725 -2.51 7.74 22.86
CA ASP A 725 -2.63 7.83 24.33
C ASP A 725 -3.15 6.55 24.99
N ASP A 726 -3.83 5.67 24.24
CA ASP A 726 -4.39 4.39 24.69
C ASP A 726 -3.44 3.19 24.53
N PHE A 727 -2.19 3.42 24.11
CA PHE A 727 -1.22 2.34 23.90
C PHE A 727 -0.28 2.17 25.11
N GLU A 728 -0.62 1.22 25.99
CA GLU A 728 0.29 0.75 27.04
C GLU A 728 1.13 -0.43 26.53
N MET A 729 2.44 -0.36 26.75
CA MET A 729 3.37 -1.46 26.46
C MET A 729 4.15 -1.75 27.75
N ASP A 730 4.26 -3.02 28.11
CA ASP A 730 4.97 -3.47 29.31
C ASP A 730 6.40 -2.92 29.32
N GLU A 731 6.72 -2.10 30.33
CA GLU A 731 8.02 -1.45 30.51
C GLU A 731 9.18 -2.46 30.61
N GLU A 732 8.95 -3.66 31.17
CA GLU A 732 9.99 -4.69 31.26
C GLU A 732 10.28 -5.32 29.90
N GLU A 733 9.26 -5.46 29.04
CA GLU A 733 9.46 -5.96 27.69
C GLU A 733 10.14 -4.92 26.79
N LYS A 734 10.01 -3.61 27.08
CA LYS A 734 10.67 -2.54 26.31
C LYS A 734 12.20 -2.62 26.38
N LEU A 735 12.75 -3.00 27.53
CA LEU A 735 14.19 -3.00 27.80
C LEU A 735 14.89 -4.31 27.38
N LYS A 736 14.14 -5.27 26.85
CA LYS A 736 14.67 -6.50 26.24
C LYS A 736 14.74 -6.34 24.73
N ILE A 737 15.94 -6.21 24.19
CA ILE A 737 16.15 -5.99 22.76
C ILE A 737 16.70 -7.26 22.12
N ARG A 738 15.99 -7.78 21.12
CA ARG A 738 16.42 -8.96 20.35
C ARG A 738 17.29 -8.54 19.18
N ILE A 739 18.57 -8.88 19.25
CA ILE A 739 19.59 -8.62 18.23
C ILE A 739 19.74 -9.84 17.34
N GLY A 740 19.56 -9.63 16.04
CA GLY A 740 19.70 -10.65 15.00
C GLY A 740 20.98 -10.46 14.18
N LEU A 741 21.85 -11.46 14.16
CA LEU A 741 23.07 -11.44 13.34
C LEU A 741 22.84 -12.23 12.04
N VAL A 742 23.16 -11.62 10.89
CA VAL A 742 23.09 -12.28 9.59
C VAL A 742 24.42 -12.94 9.25
N ASN A 743 24.47 -14.27 9.34
CA ASN A 743 25.59 -15.05 8.85
C ASN A 743 25.36 -15.38 7.37
N MET A 744 25.87 -14.52 6.49
CA MET A 744 25.80 -14.71 5.05
C MET A 744 27.17 -14.56 4.40
N LYS A 745 27.42 -15.33 3.33
CA LYS A 745 28.61 -15.13 2.49
C LYS A 745 28.47 -13.86 1.67
N VAL A 746 29.37 -12.90 1.87
CA VAL A 746 29.55 -11.74 0.99
C VAL A 746 30.69 -12.06 0.03
N LYS A 747 30.38 -12.18 -1.27
CA LYS A 747 31.39 -12.47 -2.29
C LYS A 747 31.99 -11.16 -2.76
N TRP A 748 33.26 -10.92 -2.46
CA TRP A 748 33.93 -9.73 -2.99
C TRP A 748 34.06 -9.79 -4.51
N GLU A 749 34.57 -10.92 -5.01
CA GLU A 749 34.72 -11.19 -6.44
C GLU A 749 33.33 -11.37 -7.07
N HIS A 750 33.12 -10.73 -8.22
CA HIS A 750 31.89 -10.79 -9.01
C HIS A 750 30.60 -10.22 -8.36
N GLU A 751 30.63 -9.76 -7.11
CA GLU A 751 29.56 -8.93 -6.53
C GLU A 751 30.07 -7.53 -6.18
N ALA A 752 30.64 -7.34 -4.98
CA ALA A 752 31.05 -6.03 -4.48
C ALA A 752 32.03 -5.28 -5.40
N GLU A 753 33.00 -6.00 -6.00
CA GLU A 753 33.96 -5.42 -6.93
C GLU A 753 33.30 -4.84 -8.19
N TYR A 754 32.20 -5.44 -8.66
CA TYR A 754 31.53 -4.95 -9.87
C TYR A 754 30.82 -3.62 -9.64
N SER A 755 30.43 -3.32 -8.41
CA SER A 755 29.86 -2.03 -8.02
C SER A 755 30.90 -0.90 -8.16
N LEU A 756 32.18 -1.19 -7.87
CA LEU A 756 33.31 -0.31 -8.22
C LEU A 756 33.51 -0.12 -9.73
N ARG A 757 32.91 -0.96 -10.58
CA ARG A 757 32.94 -0.85 -12.05
C ARG A 757 31.63 -0.32 -12.64
N ARG A 758 30.70 0.17 -11.80
CA ARG A 758 29.35 0.63 -12.20
C ARG A 758 28.50 -0.47 -12.83
N ARG A 759 28.64 -1.70 -12.34
CA ARG A 759 27.91 -2.88 -12.80
C ARG A 759 27.48 -3.77 -11.62
N PRO A 760 26.82 -3.21 -10.58
CA PRO A 760 26.47 -4.00 -9.41
C PRO A 760 25.70 -5.26 -9.80
N LEU A 761 25.94 -6.38 -9.09
CA LEU A 761 25.19 -7.61 -9.34
C LEU A 761 23.80 -7.48 -8.69
N VAL A 762 22.81 -7.10 -9.49
CA VAL A 762 21.41 -6.82 -9.09
C VAL A 762 20.43 -7.80 -9.73
N ASN A 763 20.65 -9.10 -9.53
CA ASN A 763 19.79 -10.15 -10.06
C ASN A 763 18.78 -10.68 -9.02
N LEU A 764 17.83 -11.49 -9.49
CA LEU A 764 16.80 -12.07 -8.63
C LEU A 764 17.32 -13.09 -7.64
N ASP A 765 18.27 -13.96 -8.00
CA ASP A 765 18.81 -14.94 -7.06
C ASP A 765 19.36 -14.27 -5.80
N ARG A 766 20.05 -13.13 -5.99
CA ARG A 766 20.59 -12.33 -4.90
C ARG A 766 19.49 -11.62 -4.10
N LEU A 767 18.48 -11.05 -4.76
CA LEU A 767 17.35 -10.42 -4.09
C LEU A 767 16.54 -11.44 -3.27
N ASP A 768 16.24 -12.60 -3.85
CA ASP A 768 15.52 -13.69 -3.21
C ASP A 768 16.29 -14.22 -1.99
N ARG A 769 17.62 -14.35 -2.10
CA ARG A 769 18.48 -14.69 -0.96
C ARG A 769 18.33 -13.68 0.19
N ILE A 770 18.36 -12.38 -0.11
CA ILE A 770 18.17 -11.32 0.89
C ILE A 770 16.75 -11.38 1.48
N TYR A 771 15.71 -11.55 0.67
CA TYR A 771 14.34 -11.69 1.17
C TYR A 771 14.15 -12.92 2.06
N ARG A 772 14.76 -14.07 1.75
CA ARG A 772 14.74 -15.25 2.62
C ARG A 772 15.42 -14.99 3.97
N ILE A 773 16.50 -14.20 4.00
CA ILE A 773 17.13 -13.78 5.26
C ILE A 773 16.17 -12.89 6.05
N LEU A 774 15.59 -11.87 5.39
CA LEU A 774 14.64 -10.95 6.00
C LEU A 774 13.38 -11.67 6.55
N GLU A 775 12.95 -12.74 5.90
CA GLU A 775 11.84 -13.59 6.36
C GLU A 775 12.07 -14.28 7.69
N LYS A 776 13.28 -14.79 7.89
CA LYS A 776 13.64 -15.53 9.11
C LYS A 776 13.44 -14.64 10.34
N PHE A 777 13.72 -13.34 10.23
CA PHE A 777 13.47 -12.37 11.30
C PHE A 777 11.99 -12.19 11.70
N ARG A 778 11.03 -12.63 10.86
CA ARG A 778 9.59 -12.45 11.07
C ARG A 778 8.88 -13.70 11.59
N ILE A 779 9.26 -14.87 11.08
CA ILE A 779 8.48 -16.12 11.23
C ILE A 779 8.87 -16.87 12.51
N ASP A 780 10.07 -16.63 13.02
CA ASP A 780 10.52 -17.26 14.26
C ASP A 780 9.70 -16.76 15.46
N GLU A 781 9.45 -17.64 16.44
CA GLU A 781 8.68 -17.32 17.67
C GLU A 781 9.23 -16.08 18.40
N LEU A 782 10.53 -15.82 18.26
CA LEU A 782 11.21 -14.63 18.76
C LEU A 782 11.33 -13.57 17.66
N LYS A 783 10.40 -12.60 17.66
CA LYS A 783 10.44 -11.47 16.73
C LYS A 783 11.73 -10.64 16.92
N THR A 784 12.57 -10.53 15.89
CA THR A 784 13.80 -9.72 15.98
C THR A 784 13.48 -8.22 16.04
N ASP A 785 14.22 -7.48 16.89
CA ASP A 785 14.08 -6.03 17.00
C ASP A 785 15.10 -5.30 16.12
N LEU A 786 16.37 -5.75 16.09
CA LEU A 786 17.44 -5.13 15.28
C LEU A 786 18.27 -6.19 14.54
N ALA A 787 18.28 -6.14 13.22
CA ALA A 787 19.06 -7.03 12.35
C ALA A 787 20.37 -6.37 11.89
N ILE A 788 21.47 -7.12 11.87
CA ILE A 788 22.80 -6.62 11.49
C ILE A 788 23.37 -7.47 10.35
N PHE A 789 23.72 -6.82 9.25
CA PHE A 789 24.32 -7.43 8.06
C PHE A 789 25.83 -7.14 7.98
N PRO A 790 26.61 -7.98 7.27
CA PRO A 790 28.03 -7.73 7.03
C PRO A 790 28.30 -6.50 6.15
N GLU A 791 29.57 -6.11 6.05
CA GLU A 791 30.01 -4.99 5.22
C GLU A 791 29.80 -5.26 3.73
N THR A 792 29.45 -4.22 2.97
CA THR A 792 29.36 -4.27 1.49
C THR A 792 28.48 -5.43 1.02
N SER A 793 27.39 -5.71 1.75
CA SER A 793 26.52 -6.87 1.52
C SER A 793 25.29 -6.55 0.66
N ILE A 794 24.90 -5.28 0.56
CA ILE A 794 23.67 -4.86 -0.09
C ILE A 794 23.97 -3.86 -1.23
N PRO A 795 23.61 -4.19 -2.49
CA PRO A 795 23.63 -3.23 -3.59
C PRO A 795 22.75 -2.02 -3.32
N HIS A 796 23.19 -0.84 -3.76
CA HIS A 796 22.42 0.40 -3.56
C HIS A 796 21.01 0.36 -4.20
N ALA A 797 20.83 -0.40 -5.29
CA ALA A 797 19.52 -0.62 -5.92
C ALA A 797 18.53 -1.38 -5.02
N PHE A 798 19.02 -2.21 -4.08
CA PHE A 798 18.19 -3.01 -3.18
C PHE A 798 17.85 -2.26 -1.87
N THR A 799 18.56 -1.17 -1.57
CA THR A 799 18.38 -0.37 -0.36
C THR A 799 16.91 -0.04 -0.12
N SER A 800 16.20 0.49 -1.12
CA SER A 800 14.78 0.89 -0.99
C SER A 800 13.85 -0.26 -0.53
N ARG A 801 14.18 -1.52 -0.84
CA ARG A 801 13.43 -2.70 -0.40
C ARG A 801 13.66 -3.04 1.06
N LEU A 802 14.89 -2.89 1.56
CA LEU A 802 15.19 -3.02 2.98
C LEU A 802 14.48 -1.92 3.79
N LEU A 803 14.46 -0.68 3.30
CA LEU A 803 13.76 0.43 3.98
C LEU A 803 12.24 0.17 4.04
N TRP A 804 11.65 -0.27 2.91
CA TRP A 804 10.24 -0.67 2.87
C TRP A 804 9.95 -1.80 3.86
N PHE A 805 10.83 -2.80 3.93
CA PHE A 805 10.68 -3.95 4.83
C PHE A 805 10.78 -3.50 6.30
N ALA A 806 11.78 -2.68 6.67
CA ALA A 806 11.91 -2.09 8.01
C ALA A 806 10.63 -1.34 8.44
N LYS A 807 10.10 -0.49 7.54
CA LYS A 807 8.85 0.24 7.77
C LYS A 807 7.67 -0.68 8.07
N ASN A 808 7.37 -1.67 7.23
CA ASN A 808 6.11 -2.43 7.38
C ASN A 808 6.18 -3.48 8.50
N TYR A 809 7.37 -3.99 8.82
CA TYR A 809 7.54 -5.00 9.88
C TYR A 809 7.97 -4.41 11.23
N GLN A 810 8.31 -3.11 11.26
CA GLN A 810 8.69 -2.37 12.45
C GLN A 810 9.86 -3.03 13.18
N PHE A 811 10.92 -3.32 12.43
CA PHE A 811 12.20 -3.80 12.95
C PHE A 811 13.38 -3.02 12.34
N GLY A 812 14.44 -2.81 13.12
CA GLY A 812 15.62 -2.04 12.72
C GLY A 812 16.60 -2.87 11.89
N ILE A 813 17.36 -2.21 11.01
CA ILE A 813 18.37 -2.85 10.17
C ILE A 813 19.65 -2.02 10.12
N VAL A 814 20.80 -2.64 10.34
CA VAL A 814 22.13 -2.08 10.05
C VAL A 814 22.77 -2.91 8.94
N PHE A 815 23.23 -2.27 7.87
CA PHE A 815 23.85 -2.97 6.74
C PHE A 815 24.88 -2.12 6.00
N GLY A 816 25.88 -2.79 5.43
CA GLY A 816 26.84 -2.17 4.52
C GLY A 816 26.28 -2.07 3.11
N ILE A 817 26.31 -0.86 2.54
CA ILE A 817 25.97 -0.64 1.13
C ILE A 817 27.24 -0.88 0.29
N GLU A 818 27.10 -1.58 -0.82
CA GLU A 818 28.18 -1.74 -1.80
C GLU A 818 28.70 -0.39 -2.33
N HIS A 819 29.94 -0.37 -2.81
CA HIS A 819 30.54 0.86 -3.30
C HIS A 819 29.69 1.53 -4.40
N ILE A 820 29.42 2.82 -4.23
CA ILE A 820 28.77 3.65 -5.25
C ILE A 820 29.86 4.37 -6.03
N ASN A 821 30.02 4.02 -7.30
CA ASN A 821 30.98 4.66 -8.20
C ASN A 821 30.29 5.73 -9.06
N THR A 822 30.61 7.01 -8.83
CA THR A 822 30.04 8.13 -9.60
C THR A 822 30.81 8.46 -10.89
N GLY A 823 31.82 7.66 -11.24
CA GLY A 823 32.74 7.86 -12.37
C GLY A 823 34.09 8.44 -11.96
N THR A 824 34.12 9.30 -10.93
CA THR A 824 35.36 9.89 -10.39
C THR A 824 35.64 9.49 -8.94
N HIS A 825 34.57 9.19 -8.19
CA HIS A 825 34.64 8.92 -6.76
C HIS A 825 33.92 7.61 -6.43
N ALA A 826 34.40 6.92 -5.39
CA ALA A 826 33.82 5.72 -4.84
C ALA A 826 33.44 5.96 -3.36
N TYR A 827 32.16 5.79 -3.05
CA TYR A 827 31.62 5.93 -1.70
C TYR A 827 31.42 4.56 -1.08
N ASN A 828 31.73 4.41 0.20
CA ASN A 828 31.37 3.22 0.99
C ASN A 828 30.55 3.69 2.21
N PHE A 829 29.31 3.21 2.31
CA PHE A 829 28.36 3.63 3.34
C PHE A 829 27.97 2.46 4.23
N ILE A 830 27.87 2.73 5.53
CA ILE A 830 27.06 1.93 6.44
C ILE A 830 25.71 2.63 6.61
N ALA A 831 24.63 1.88 6.51
CA ALA A 831 23.26 2.36 6.67
C ALA A 831 22.65 1.84 7.95
N THR A 832 22.00 2.73 8.69
CA THR A 832 21.14 2.37 9.83
C THR A 832 19.71 2.78 9.49
N VAL A 833 18.78 1.83 9.52
CA VAL A 833 17.36 2.05 9.25
C VAL A 833 16.58 1.75 10.52
N LEU A 834 15.90 2.77 11.04
CA LEU A 834 15.18 2.69 12.31
C LEU A 834 13.69 2.96 12.08
N PRO A 835 12.82 1.98 12.33
CA PRO A 835 11.39 2.15 12.16
C PRO A 835 10.79 2.86 13.38
N PHE A 836 9.67 3.50 13.14
CA PHE A 836 8.88 4.14 14.18
C PHE A 836 7.39 4.10 13.83
N LYS A 837 6.58 4.33 14.86
CA LYS A 837 5.15 4.59 14.73
C LYS A 837 4.88 6.07 15.02
N LEU A 838 4.11 6.71 14.14
CA LEU A 838 3.55 8.04 14.31
C LEU A 838 2.03 7.90 14.36
N LYS A 839 1.45 7.96 15.56
CA LYS A 839 0.06 7.61 15.85
C LYS A 839 -0.29 6.24 15.25
N LYS A 840 -1.18 6.21 14.25
CA LYS A 840 -1.63 4.99 13.54
C LYS A 840 -0.79 4.63 12.31
N ARG A 841 0.28 5.38 12.02
CA ARG A 841 1.11 5.20 10.83
C ARG A 841 2.46 4.59 11.18
N GLN A 842 2.87 3.63 10.38
CA GLN A 842 4.22 3.05 10.40
C GLN A 842 5.09 3.75 9.36
N ASP A 843 6.32 4.08 9.74
CA ASP A 843 7.34 4.62 8.84
C ASP A 843 8.75 4.21 9.34
N ALA A 844 9.80 4.65 8.67
CA ALA A 844 11.19 4.44 9.08
C ALA A 844 12.06 5.62 8.66
N ILE A 845 13.23 5.75 9.29
CA ILE A 845 14.25 6.72 8.91
C ILE A 845 15.51 6.01 8.42
N PHE A 846 16.10 6.52 7.34
CA PHE A 846 17.34 6.00 6.76
C PHE A 846 18.50 6.94 7.11
N ILE A 847 19.50 6.42 7.81
CA ILE A 847 20.64 7.16 8.34
C ILE A 847 21.92 6.61 7.68
N PRO A 848 22.43 7.27 6.63
CA PRO A 848 23.68 6.88 5.98
C PRO A 848 24.89 7.46 6.73
N ARG A 849 25.99 6.71 6.83
CA ARG A 849 27.29 7.22 7.29
C ARG A 849 28.40 6.79 6.34
N ILE A 850 29.21 7.74 5.91
CA ILE A 850 30.43 7.48 5.10
C ILE A 850 31.45 6.77 5.98
N LYS A 851 32.13 5.76 5.41
CA LYS A 851 33.24 5.07 6.06
C LYS A 851 34.38 6.04 6.40
N ASN A 852 34.84 6.02 7.65
CA ASN A 852 35.92 6.87 8.13
C ASN A 852 37.28 6.33 7.66
N HIS A 853 37.53 5.03 7.87
CA HIS A 853 38.82 4.40 7.64
C HIS A 853 38.72 3.29 6.58
N TYR A 854 39.35 3.50 5.43
CA TYR A 854 39.48 2.46 4.40
C TYR A 854 40.72 1.61 4.66
N SER A 855 40.62 0.29 4.44
CA SER A 855 41.80 -0.57 4.52
C SER A 855 42.75 -0.33 3.35
N HIS A 856 44.03 -0.64 3.52
CA HIS A 856 45.03 -0.51 2.46
C HIS A 856 44.67 -1.35 1.22
N GLU A 857 44.14 -2.55 1.42
CA GLU A 857 43.68 -3.44 0.33
C GLU A 857 42.48 -2.84 -0.39
N GLU A 858 41.49 -2.33 0.34
CA GLU A 858 40.29 -1.69 -0.23
C GLU A 858 40.68 -0.46 -1.07
N LEU A 859 41.53 0.42 -0.54
CA LEU A 859 42.04 1.58 -1.29
C LEU A 859 42.81 1.18 -2.55
N SER A 860 43.57 0.09 -2.50
CA SER A 860 44.27 -0.44 -3.67
C SER A 860 43.29 -0.84 -4.77
N LYS A 861 42.22 -1.57 -4.41
CA LYS A 861 41.15 -1.98 -5.34
C LYS A 861 40.37 -0.80 -5.91
N ILE A 862 40.08 0.21 -5.09
CA ILE A 862 39.43 1.45 -5.55
C ILE A 862 40.32 2.17 -6.58
N ARG A 863 41.61 2.39 -6.28
CA ARG A 863 42.56 3.02 -7.21
C ARG A 863 42.75 2.24 -8.51
N ALA A 864 42.73 0.91 -8.45
CA ALA A 864 42.81 0.03 -9.62
C ALA A 864 41.64 0.22 -10.60
N ASN A 865 40.51 0.77 -10.13
CA ASN A 865 39.36 1.13 -10.98
C ASN A 865 39.36 2.63 -11.37
N HIS A 866 40.48 3.33 -11.20
CA HIS A 866 40.69 4.74 -11.58
C HIS A 866 39.74 5.75 -10.91
N VAL A 867 39.29 5.44 -9.69
CA VAL A 867 38.40 6.29 -8.89
C VAL A 867 39.02 6.62 -7.53
N LYS A 868 38.58 7.71 -6.91
CA LYS A 868 39.06 8.16 -5.59
C LYS A 868 38.10 7.72 -4.50
N ALA A 869 38.62 7.13 -3.42
CA ALA A 869 37.81 6.83 -2.24
C ALA A 869 37.36 8.14 -1.58
N VAL A 870 36.10 8.17 -1.15
CA VAL A 870 35.52 9.29 -0.42
C VAL A 870 35.58 9.00 1.08
N ASN A 871 36.25 9.84 1.85
CA ASN A 871 36.30 9.75 3.31
C ASN A 871 35.95 11.09 3.96
N ASN A 872 35.57 11.05 5.24
CA ASN A 872 35.34 12.27 6.00
C ASN A 872 36.67 13.01 6.27
N THR A 873 36.66 14.35 6.17
CA THR A 873 37.82 15.19 6.55
C THR A 873 38.14 15.10 8.03
N LYS A 874 37.11 14.91 8.86
CA LYS A 874 37.20 14.53 10.27
C LYS A 874 36.36 13.27 10.48
N HIS A 875 36.92 12.28 11.16
CA HIS A 875 36.20 11.03 11.41
C HIS A 875 34.96 11.30 12.26
N PHE A 876 33.84 10.68 11.90
CA PHE A 876 32.55 11.01 12.47
C PHE A 876 31.72 9.76 12.75
N TYR A 877 31.01 9.76 13.87
CA TYR A 877 30.15 8.66 14.31
C TYR A 877 28.84 9.17 14.91
N HIS A 878 27.79 8.37 14.78
CA HIS A 878 26.51 8.61 15.44
C HIS A 878 26.44 7.82 16.76
N LEU A 879 25.91 8.44 17.82
CA LEU A 879 25.32 7.76 18.96
C LEU A 879 23.80 7.78 18.79
N LEU A 880 23.20 6.61 18.50
CA LEU A 880 21.78 6.48 18.22
C LEU A 880 21.05 5.95 19.44
N LYS A 881 19.95 6.59 19.86
CA LYS A 881 18.99 6.04 20.81
C LYS A 881 17.74 5.58 20.06
N TRP A 882 17.37 4.30 20.16
CA TRP A 882 16.14 3.76 19.59
C TRP A 882 15.57 2.66 20.47
N ARG A 883 14.28 2.77 20.86
CA ARG A 883 13.66 1.87 21.88
C ARG A 883 14.50 1.78 23.15
N ASP A 884 14.94 2.94 23.62
CA ASP A 884 15.88 3.11 24.73
C ASP A 884 17.24 2.44 24.59
N LEU A 885 17.55 1.74 23.49
CA LEU A 885 18.91 1.25 23.21
C LEU A 885 19.81 2.38 22.72
N TYR A 886 20.92 2.66 23.41
CA TYR A 886 21.98 3.55 22.92
C TYR A 886 23.05 2.74 22.21
N PHE A 887 23.28 3.01 20.93
CA PHE A 887 24.24 2.25 20.14
C PHE A 887 24.99 3.08 19.10
N THR A 888 26.13 2.57 18.66
CA THR A 888 26.96 3.15 17.60
C THR A 888 27.35 2.10 16.57
N THR A 889 27.72 2.54 15.37
CA THR A 889 28.11 1.65 14.27
C THR A 889 29.56 1.91 13.84
N PHE A 890 30.37 0.86 13.86
CA PHE A 890 31.75 0.81 13.35
C PHE A 890 31.78 -0.05 12.09
N TYR A 891 32.60 0.38 11.13
CA TYR A 891 32.64 -0.24 9.81
C TYR A 891 34.03 -0.81 9.52
N CYS A 892 34.18 -2.11 9.80
CA CYS A 892 35.39 -2.90 9.56
C CYS A 892 36.64 -2.27 10.15
N PHE A 893 37.57 -1.81 9.31
CA PHE A 893 38.89 -1.30 9.70
C PHE A 893 38.85 -0.17 10.74
N GLU A 894 37.72 0.53 10.87
CA GLU A 894 37.48 1.51 11.93
C GLU A 894 37.66 0.96 13.36
N LEU A 895 37.43 -0.34 13.59
CA LEU A 895 37.61 -0.97 14.90
C LEU A 895 39.07 -1.00 15.37
N ALA A 896 40.02 -1.02 14.45
CA ALA A 896 41.44 -1.04 14.77
C ALA A 896 41.89 0.26 15.47
N ASP A 897 41.12 1.33 15.33
CA ASP A 897 41.38 2.62 15.95
C ASP A 897 40.89 2.65 17.41
N ILE A 898 41.83 2.59 18.35
CA ILE A 898 41.53 2.61 19.78
C ILE A 898 40.99 3.97 20.25
N GLU A 899 41.41 5.07 19.62
CA GLU A 899 40.96 6.41 19.97
C GLU A 899 39.47 6.55 19.64
N HIS A 900 39.07 6.17 18.44
CA HIS A 900 37.68 6.22 18.02
C HIS A 900 36.77 5.34 18.90
N ARG A 901 37.23 4.13 19.25
CA ARG A 901 36.51 3.26 20.21
C ARG A 901 36.36 3.94 21.57
N SER A 902 37.42 4.60 22.06
CA SER A 902 37.42 5.26 23.37
C SER A 902 36.39 6.40 23.47
N TRP A 903 36.00 7.03 22.36
CA TRP A 903 34.99 8.09 22.33
C TRP A 903 33.64 7.65 22.86
N PHE A 904 33.34 6.34 22.86
CA PHE A 904 32.08 5.75 23.30
C PHE A 904 32.12 5.12 24.71
N ARG A 905 33.24 5.20 25.43
CA ARG A 905 33.36 4.65 26.79
C ARG A 905 32.26 5.22 27.70
N SER A 906 31.48 4.34 28.33
CA SER A 906 30.32 4.64 29.19
C SER A 906 29.11 5.29 28.51
N LYS A 907 29.17 5.57 27.19
CA LYS A 907 28.16 6.34 26.46
C LYS A 907 27.12 5.49 25.71
N ALA A 908 27.44 4.25 25.39
CA ALA A 908 26.58 3.36 24.61
C ALA A 908 26.36 2.02 25.33
N ASP A 909 25.22 1.37 25.07
CA ASP A 909 24.93 0.00 25.50
C ASP A 909 25.49 -1.02 24.52
N LEU A 910 25.49 -0.69 23.21
CA LEU A 910 25.87 -1.60 22.13
C LEU A 910 26.80 -0.91 21.11
N LEU A 911 27.89 -1.56 20.75
CA LEU A 911 28.67 -1.24 19.55
C LEU A 911 28.41 -2.29 18.48
N ILE A 912 28.00 -1.85 17.29
CA ILE A 912 27.77 -2.71 16.14
C ILE A 912 28.96 -2.60 15.19
N ALA A 913 29.59 -3.72 14.87
CA ALA A 913 30.66 -3.83 13.92
C ALA A 913 30.20 -4.63 12.70
N SER A 914 30.13 -3.96 11.55
CA SER A 914 29.84 -4.60 10.26
C SER A 914 31.15 -4.75 9.49
N GLU A 915 31.50 -5.96 9.10
CA GLU A 915 32.85 -6.32 8.65
C GLU A 915 32.84 -7.17 7.37
N LEU A 916 33.91 -7.03 6.60
CA LEU A 916 34.30 -7.94 5.54
C LEU A 916 35.81 -8.14 5.64
N ASN A 917 36.22 -8.94 6.61
CA ASN A 917 37.63 -9.06 6.97
C ASN A 917 38.11 -10.50 7.16
N LYS A 918 39.31 -10.76 6.63
CA LYS A 918 40.02 -12.05 6.66
C LYS A 918 40.82 -12.26 7.94
N ASP A 919 41.28 -11.18 8.59
CA ASP A 919 42.11 -11.26 9.80
C ASP A 919 41.25 -11.43 11.05
N VAL A 920 40.61 -12.59 11.15
CA VAL A 920 39.61 -12.91 12.15
C VAL A 920 40.20 -12.84 13.57
N ASN A 921 41.40 -13.38 13.78
CA ASN A 921 42.02 -13.41 15.12
C ASN A 921 42.35 -12.01 15.64
N TYR A 922 42.86 -11.13 14.78
CA TYR A 922 43.15 -9.74 15.14
C TYR A 922 41.88 -9.00 15.59
N PHE A 923 40.80 -9.11 14.82
CA PHE A 923 39.51 -8.49 15.16
C PHE A 923 38.84 -9.16 16.35
N SER A 924 39.03 -10.48 16.51
CA SER A 924 38.53 -11.23 17.67
C SER A 924 39.08 -10.64 18.97
N ASN A 925 40.39 -10.37 19.01
CA ASN A 925 41.06 -9.71 20.14
C ASN A 925 40.56 -8.28 20.34
N ILE A 926 40.38 -7.52 19.25
CA ILE A 926 39.87 -6.15 19.34
C ILE A 926 38.52 -6.12 20.03
N ILE A 927 37.54 -6.93 19.64
CA ILE A 927 36.22 -6.78 20.28
C ILE A 927 36.10 -7.39 21.66
N ASP A 928 36.97 -8.34 22.02
CA ASP A 928 37.13 -8.75 23.43
C ASP A 928 37.65 -7.58 24.28
N SER A 929 38.64 -6.83 23.78
CA SER A 929 39.09 -5.58 24.39
C SER A 929 37.96 -4.54 24.41
N THR A 930 37.30 -4.28 23.29
CA THR A 930 36.24 -3.27 23.17
C THR A 930 35.12 -3.51 24.17
N ALA A 931 34.60 -4.74 24.25
CA ALA A 931 33.54 -5.07 25.18
C ALA A 931 33.98 -4.80 26.63
N ARG A 932 35.22 -5.16 26.97
CA ARG A 932 35.77 -5.03 28.33
C ARG A 932 36.13 -3.60 28.71
N ASP A 933 36.83 -2.89 27.83
CA ASP A 933 37.43 -1.58 28.07
C ASP A 933 36.41 -0.45 27.97
N LEU A 934 35.37 -0.63 27.14
CA LEU A 934 34.27 0.33 27.03
C LEU A 934 33.06 -0.06 27.89
N ASN A 935 33.05 -1.29 28.42
CA ASN A 935 32.00 -1.88 29.25
C ASN A 935 30.61 -1.79 28.61
N MET A 936 30.47 -2.42 27.43
CA MET A 936 29.26 -2.43 26.61
C MET A 936 29.11 -3.76 25.87
N TYR A 937 27.92 -4.06 25.37
CA TYR A 937 27.72 -5.13 24.40
C TYR A 937 28.44 -4.80 23.08
N VAL A 938 28.93 -5.82 22.40
CA VAL A 938 29.48 -5.66 21.05
C VAL A 938 28.92 -6.74 20.13
N ALA A 939 28.30 -6.31 19.03
CA ALA A 939 27.80 -7.18 17.97
C ALA A 939 28.72 -7.08 16.75
N GLN A 940 29.41 -8.15 16.41
CA GLN A 940 30.27 -8.26 15.23
C GLN A 940 29.58 -9.13 14.19
N VAL A 941 29.45 -8.59 12.98
CA VAL A 941 28.92 -9.32 11.82
C VAL A 941 29.89 -9.22 10.66
N ASN A 942 30.49 -10.35 10.31
CA ASN A 942 31.42 -10.58 9.21
C ASN A 942 30.81 -11.54 8.18
N SER A 943 31.41 -11.61 6.98
CA SER A 943 31.05 -12.61 5.98
C SER A 943 31.20 -14.04 6.56
N SER A 944 30.24 -14.92 6.27
CA SER A 944 30.29 -16.32 6.70
C SER A 944 31.48 -17.08 6.12
N GLU A 945 32.13 -16.54 5.08
CA GLU A 945 33.39 -17.10 4.56
C GLU A 945 34.55 -17.01 5.57
N TYR A 946 34.56 -15.97 6.41
CA TYR A 946 35.63 -15.74 7.38
C TYR A 946 35.19 -16.08 8.80
N GLY A 947 33.95 -15.77 9.19
CA GLY A 947 33.39 -16.12 10.50
C GLY A 947 33.67 -15.11 11.63
N ASP A 948 33.64 -15.60 12.87
CA ASP A 948 33.60 -14.87 14.15
C ASP A 948 32.44 -13.87 14.26
N ASN A 949 31.28 -14.26 13.71
CA ASN A 949 30.01 -13.57 13.93
C ASN A 949 29.62 -13.72 15.41
N ARG A 950 29.54 -12.63 16.18
CA ARG A 950 29.36 -12.72 17.62
C ARG A 950 28.58 -11.57 18.23
N LEU A 951 27.84 -11.88 19.29
CA LEU A 951 27.29 -10.92 20.22
C LEU A 951 27.91 -11.19 21.59
N THR A 952 28.75 -10.26 22.06
CA THR A 952 29.54 -10.42 23.27
C THR A 952 29.23 -9.32 24.29
N ARG A 953 29.51 -9.60 25.57
CA ARG A 953 29.28 -8.70 26.71
C ARG A 953 30.47 -8.71 27.68
N PRO A 954 30.66 -7.68 28.53
CA PRO A 954 31.77 -7.57 29.48
C PRO A 954 31.59 -8.51 30.69
N ALA A 955 31.60 -9.81 30.43
CA ALA A 955 31.28 -10.84 31.41
C ALA A 955 32.41 -11.84 31.64
N LYS A 956 32.24 -12.69 32.65
CA LYS A 956 33.09 -13.87 32.87
C LYS A 956 33.03 -14.77 31.64
N THR A 957 34.10 -15.52 31.37
CA THR A 957 34.31 -16.26 30.10
C THR A 957 33.11 -17.11 29.67
N ILE A 958 32.46 -17.81 30.62
CA ILE A 958 31.29 -18.67 30.35
C ILE A 958 30.04 -17.91 29.91
N TYR A 959 29.94 -16.62 30.24
CA TYR A 959 28.79 -15.76 29.95
C TYR A 959 29.11 -14.71 28.87
N LYS A 960 30.36 -14.67 28.38
CA LYS A 960 30.90 -13.62 27.53
C LYS A 960 30.15 -13.53 26.21
N ASN A 961 30.03 -14.63 25.50
CA ASN A 961 29.39 -14.68 24.18
C ASN A 961 27.94 -15.14 24.33
N LEU A 962 26.99 -14.28 23.95
CA LEU A 962 25.59 -14.66 23.76
C LEU A 962 25.39 -15.39 22.44
N ILE A 963 26.12 -14.94 21.40
CA ILE A 963 26.23 -15.61 20.11
C ILE A 963 27.71 -15.67 19.76
N ARG A 964 28.18 -16.80 19.22
CA ARG A 964 29.42 -16.89 18.47
C ARG A 964 29.28 -17.96 17.40
N LEU A 965 29.54 -17.61 16.15
CA LEU A 965 29.37 -18.48 14.99
C LEU A 965 30.51 -18.27 14.01
N ASP A 966 31.03 -19.38 13.49
CA ASP A 966 32.04 -19.43 12.45
C ASP A 966 31.50 -20.16 11.21
N GLY A 967 31.85 -19.67 10.01
CA GLY A 967 31.65 -20.41 8.78
C GLY A 967 30.19 -20.56 8.30
N GLY A 968 30.00 -21.48 7.35
CA GLY A 968 28.70 -21.96 6.87
C GLY A 968 28.38 -21.53 5.43
N GLU A 969 27.84 -22.49 4.66
CA GLU A 969 27.33 -22.25 3.31
C GLU A 969 25.89 -21.71 3.31
N ASN A 970 25.09 -22.12 4.30
CA ASN A 970 23.71 -21.69 4.46
C ASN A 970 23.64 -20.31 5.10
N ASP A 971 22.79 -19.44 4.55
CA ASP A 971 22.47 -18.17 5.20
C ASP A 971 21.69 -18.44 6.49
N LEU A 972 22.26 -18.01 7.62
CA LEU A 972 21.68 -18.23 8.94
C LEU A 972 21.38 -16.88 9.60
N VAL A 973 20.26 -16.85 10.31
CA VAL A 973 19.89 -15.78 11.21
C VAL A 973 19.97 -16.35 12.62
N ILE A 974 20.74 -15.70 13.49
CA ILE A 974 20.80 -16.06 14.91
C ILE A 974 20.36 -14.86 15.74
N ILE A 975 19.45 -15.12 16.67
CA ILE A 975 18.82 -14.09 17.50
C ILE A 975 19.23 -14.33 18.95
N ALA A 976 19.65 -13.27 19.64
CA ALA A 976 19.84 -13.27 21.08
C ALA A 976 19.26 -11.99 21.69
N THR A 977 18.80 -12.10 22.92
CA THR A 977 18.23 -10.96 23.65
C THR A 977 19.29 -10.33 24.54
N ILE A 978 19.40 -9.00 24.49
CA ILE A 978 20.13 -8.22 25.49
C ILE A 978 19.11 -7.62 26.47
N ASP A 979 19.43 -7.68 27.77
CA ASP A 979 18.62 -7.11 28.83
C ASP A 979 19.26 -5.79 29.28
N LEU A 980 18.68 -4.67 28.85
CA LEU A 980 19.21 -3.34 29.14
C LEU A 980 19.01 -2.95 30.61
N LYS A 981 17.94 -3.44 31.24
CA LYS A 981 17.65 -3.17 32.65
C LYS A 981 18.70 -3.82 33.52
N GLU A 982 18.87 -5.14 33.41
CA GLU A 982 19.89 -5.90 34.15
C GLU A 982 21.29 -5.30 33.93
N PHE A 983 21.62 -4.97 32.68
CA PHE A 983 22.93 -4.44 32.36
C PHE A 983 23.19 -3.05 32.93
N ARG A 984 22.21 -2.14 32.87
CA ARG A 984 22.38 -0.77 33.37
C ARG A 984 22.35 -0.69 34.89
N GLU A 985 21.49 -1.46 35.55
CA GLU A 985 21.48 -1.59 37.02
C GLU A 985 22.84 -2.11 37.52
N TYR A 986 23.43 -3.07 36.81
CA TYR A 986 24.79 -3.53 37.07
C TYR A 986 25.85 -2.42 36.90
N LEU A 987 25.73 -1.59 35.85
CA LEU A 987 26.67 -0.50 35.58
C LEU A 987 26.48 0.72 36.51
N GLU A 988 25.29 0.87 37.11
CA GLU A 988 24.97 1.99 37.99
C GLU A 988 25.70 1.89 39.34
N VAL A 989 25.86 0.66 39.86
CA VAL A 989 26.50 0.40 41.15
C VAL A 989 28.03 0.49 41.08
N GLY A 990 28.66 0.75 42.23
CA GLY A 990 30.11 0.90 42.36
C GLY A 990 30.89 -0.42 42.36
N TYR A 991 32.21 -0.34 42.30
CA TYR A 991 33.11 -1.50 42.24
C TYR A 991 32.86 -2.54 43.35
N GLU A 992 32.57 -2.09 44.58
CA GLU A 992 32.36 -2.97 45.73
C GLU A 992 31.18 -3.93 45.53
N ASP A 993 30.12 -3.48 44.85
CA ASP A 993 28.98 -4.35 44.52
C ASP A 993 29.26 -5.16 43.24
N GLN A 994 29.96 -4.57 42.27
CA GLN A 994 30.26 -5.22 41.00
C GLN A 994 31.25 -6.38 41.11
N LYS A 995 32.19 -6.35 42.05
CA LYS A 995 33.23 -7.40 42.20
C LYS A 995 32.64 -8.77 42.51
N ASP A 996 31.50 -8.80 43.20
CA ASP A 996 30.80 -10.01 43.62
C ASP A 996 29.70 -10.43 42.61
N ALA A 997 29.53 -9.68 41.51
CA ALA A 997 28.56 -9.99 40.47
C ALA A 997 28.83 -11.38 39.85
N LYS A 998 27.75 -12.15 39.64
CA LYS A 998 27.85 -13.52 39.10
C LYS A 998 28.27 -13.52 37.64
N VAL A 999 27.70 -12.62 36.83
CA VAL A 999 27.80 -12.62 35.36
C VAL A 999 28.87 -11.65 34.87
N TYR A 1000 28.72 -10.37 35.18
CA TYR A 1000 29.53 -9.28 34.63
C TYR A 1000 30.87 -9.10 35.35
N LYS A 1001 31.84 -8.45 34.68
CA LYS A 1001 33.15 -8.09 35.25
C LYS A 1001 33.19 -6.59 35.58
N PRO A 1002 33.80 -6.17 36.70
CA PRO A 1002 33.78 -4.78 37.18
C PRO A 1002 34.13 -3.72 36.14
N SER A 1003 33.54 -2.53 36.24
CA SER A 1003 33.82 -1.42 35.34
C SER A 1003 35.32 -1.07 35.25
N PRO A 1004 35.80 -0.65 34.06
CA PRO A 1004 37.18 -0.24 33.87
C PRO A 1004 37.49 1.08 34.59
N PRO A 1005 38.77 1.43 34.79
CA PRO A 1005 39.15 2.73 35.34
C PRO A 1005 38.57 3.89 34.54
N SER A 1006 38.21 4.97 35.25
CA SER A 1006 37.65 6.20 34.65
C SER A 1006 36.34 5.98 33.86
N PHE A 1007 35.57 4.97 34.24
CA PHE A 1007 34.21 4.77 33.75
C PHE A 1007 33.26 5.79 34.37
N ASP A 1008 32.41 6.39 33.54
CA ASP A 1008 31.52 7.50 33.93
C ASP A 1008 30.12 6.95 34.25
N HIS A 1009 29.84 6.80 35.55
CA HIS A 1009 28.56 6.28 36.04
C HIS A 1009 27.40 7.26 35.83
N GLU A 1010 27.64 8.58 35.73
CA GLU A 1010 26.56 9.54 35.47
C GLU A 1010 25.99 9.35 34.05
N LYS A 1011 26.85 9.01 33.08
CA LYS A 1011 26.39 8.64 31.72
C LYS A 1011 25.52 7.38 31.71
N VAL A 1012 25.73 6.44 32.63
CA VAL A 1012 24.83 5.29 32.81
C VAL A 1012 23.49 5.74 33.36
N LYS A 1013 23.47 6.58 34.39
CA LYS A 1013 22.23 7.10 34.98
C LYS A 1013 21.40 7.91 33.98
N ARG A 1014 22.04 8.70 33.12
CA ARG A 1014 21.37 9.39 32.00
C ARG A 1014 20.71 8.39 31.05
N ARG A 1015 21.39 7.30 30.67
CA ARG A 1015 20.79 6.24 29.85
C ARG A 1015 19.61 5.55 30.53
N ILE A 1016 19.68 5.30 31.84
CA ILE A 1016 18.56 4.75 32.63
C ILE A 1016 17.35 5.68 32.57
N ARG A 1017 17.56 7.00 32.66
CA ARG A 1017 16.50 8.02 32.53
C ARG A 1017 16.07 8.31 31.10
N GLY A 1018 16.73 7.73 30.10
CA GLY A 1018 16.45 7.99 28.69
C GLY A 1018 16.92 9.38 28.20
N GLU A 1019 17.92 9.99 28.82
CA GLU A 1019 18.41 11.35 28.53
C GLU A 1019 19.58 11.41 27.53
N TRP A 1020 19.83 12.60 26.98
CA TRP A 1020 21.00 12.90 26.15
C TRP A 1020 22.33 12.64 26.89
N VAL A 1021 23.18 11.82 26.30
CA VAL A 1021 24.45 11.37 26.88
C VAL A 1021 25.61 12.29 26.52
N LEU A 1022 25.61 12.86 25.31
CA LEU A 1022 26.65 13.75 24.79
C LEU A 1022 26.41 15.23 25.08
N LYS A 1023 25.19 15.58 25.51
CA LYS A 1023 24.84 16.96 25.85
C LYS A 1023 25.65 17.42 27.08
N SER A 1024 26.40 18.51 26.94
CA SER A 1024 27.14 19.13 28.05
C SER A 1024 26.18 19.51 29.17
N ASN A 1025 26.62 19.37 30.43
CA ASN A 1025 25.93 20.06 31.53
C ASN A 1025 26.24 21.54 31.38
N ASP A 1026 25.20 22.39 31.24
CA ASP A 1026 25.34 23.84 31.34
C ASP A 1026 25.86 24.25 32.73
#